data_AF-A0A0V1I6L6-F1
#
_entry.id   AF-A0A0V1I6L6-F1
#
_cell.length_a   1.000
_cell.length_b   1.000
_cell.length_c   1.000
_cell.angle_alpha   90.00
_cell.angle_beta   90.00
_cell.angle_gamma   90.00
#
_symmetry.space_group_name_H-M   'P 1'
#
loop_
_entity.id
_entity.type
_entity.pdbx_description
1 polymer ?
#
loop_
_entity_poly.entity_id
_entity_poly.type
_entity_poly.pdbx_seq_one_letter_code
_entity_poly.pdbx_strand_id
1 'polypeptide(L)'
;LKQAEITESLEDPATGDLVQKSVILIFFQGEQLKSRVKKICEGFRATLYPCPETPQERREMAIGVMTRIEDLKTVLGQTQDHRHRVLVAAAKNIRIWFTKVRKIKSIYHTLNLFNLDVTQKCLIAECWCPVADLDKIQLALKRGTEESGSSVPSILNRMYTTEAPPTYNRTNKFTAGFQNIVDAYGVASYREVNPALYTIITFPFLFAIMFGDFGHGLIMFLFALFLIVKEKQLIARKIRDEVFNIFFGGRYIIFLMGLFSIYTGIVYNEVYAKSVNIFGSSWMIPAEVDDNVLANVEKIQLNPNTSFLGHAYAYGLDPAWNIAVNKLNFLNSFKMKMSVIIGVFQMLFGVVLSLFNYRFFNRKIDIYTMFIPQMLFMCCIFLYLCILIIYKWTVFSAAPADMAVGHYPGSHCAPSLLIGLIFMFMFQQRNYGFGDSKCVTNAFYPGQVGFEQFLVVVAVLCAPTMLFVKPYLIYRERKNRLKDGHIAIHADMNSDDTEAVQIKEKPSSSSSSSSAGAHDEHDDMNISEIFIIQAIHTIEFCLGCISHTASYLRLWALSLAHAQLSDVLWAMVLRIAFGFQGYAGAIAVYLIVWAFGMLTICILVLMEGLSAFLHALRLHWVEFQSKFYTGSGYLFTPFSFDVILEQARIEDGD
;
A
#
# COMPACT_ATOMS: atom_id res chain seq x y z
N LEU A 1 -38.81 -53.79 33.29
CA LEU A 1 -38.24 -52.42 33.33
C LEU A 1 -39.32 -51.49 32.82
N LYS A 2 -39.78 -50.50 33.60
CA LYS A 2 -40.69 -49.45 33.10
C LYS A 2 -39.88 -48.17 32.94
N GLN A 3 -39.98 -47.52 31.79
CA GLN A 3 -39.30 -46.25 31.53
C GLN A 3 -40.33 -45.15 31.25
N ALA A 4 -40.06 -43.94 31.71
CA ALA A 4 -40.81 -42.73 31.40
C ALA A 4 -39.83 -41.62 31.08
N GLU A 5 -39.97 -41.00 29.92
CA GLU A 5 -39.13 -39.88 29.49
C GLU A 5 -39.61 -38.58 30.12
N ILE A 6 -38.69 -37.74 30.61
CA ILE A 6 -39.02 -36.40 31.07
C ILE A 6 -39.06 -35.50 29.82
N THR A 7 -40.20 -34.85 29.59
CA THR A 7 -40.43 -34.02 28.40
C THR A 7 -39.57 -32.75 28.36
N GLU A 8 -39.20 -32.24 29.53
CA GLU A 8 -38.35 -31.05 29.68
C GLU A 8 -36.87 -31.45 29.80
N SER A 9 -36.02 -30.79 29.03
CA SER A 9 -34.56 -30.91 29.17
C SER A 9 -34.12 -30.30 30.50
N LEU A 10 -33.38 -31.06 31.31
CA LEU A 10 -32.87 -30.61 32.60
C LEU A 10 -31.39 -30.27 32.46
N GLU A 11 -30.98 -29.18 33.10
CA GLU A 11 -29.57 -28.82 33.22
C GLU A 11 -28.85 -29.85 34.10
N ASP A 12 -27.79 -30.44 33.56
CA ASP A 12 -26.98 -31.37 34.33
C ASP A 12 -26.04 -30.61 35.28
N PRO A 13 -26.12 -30.80 36.61
CA PRO A 13 -25.41 -29.97 37.58
C PRO A 13 -23.88 -30.08 37.52
N ALA A 14 -23.32 -31.06 36.79
CA ALA A 14 -21.88 -31.23 36.63
C ALA A 14 -21.33 -30.63 35.33
N THR A 15 -22.13 -30.55 34.28
CA THR A 15 -21.69 -30.11 32.93
C THR A 15 -22.32 -28.77 32.51
N GLY A 16 -23.48 -28.41 33.08
CA GLY A 16 -24.26 -27.24 32.67
C GLY A 16 -25.03 -27.44 31.36
N ASP A 17 -24.99 -28.65 30.78
CA ASP A 17 -25.68 -28.96 29.53
C ASP A 17 -27.14 -29.32 29.77
N LEU A 18 -28.01 -28.91 28.84
CA LEU A 18 -29.42 -29.30 28.81
C LEU A 18 -29.54 -30.73 28.27
N VAL A 19 -29.76 -31.69 29.16
CA VAL A 19 -29.87 -33.11 28.80
C VAL A 19 -31.28 -33.62 29.00
N GLN A 20 -31.75 -34.45 28.06
CA GLN A 20 -32.99 -35.20 28.23
C GLN A 20 -32.74 -36.37 29.17
N LYS A 21 -33.41 -36.36 30.32
CA LYS A 21 -33.31 -37.43 31.31
C LYS A 21 -34.55 -38.32 31.23
N SER A 22 -34.35 -39.63 31.39
CA SER A 22 -35.44 -40.60 31.49
C SER A 22 -35.43 -41.26 32.87
N VAL A 23 -36.61 -41.53 33.40
CA VAL A 23 -36.81 -42.20 34.69
C VAL A 23 -37.05 -43.68 34.42
N ILE A 24 -36.26 -44.54 35.07
CA ILE A 24 -36.35 -45.99 34.93
C ILE A 24 -36.74 -46.61 36.26
N LEU A 25 -37.75 -47.48 36.25
CA LEU A 25 -38.21 -48.23 37.40
C LEU A 25 -37.93 -49.73 37.19
N ILE A 26 -37.17 -50.31 38.13
CA ILE A 26 -36.70 -51.69 38.10
C ILE A 26 -37.33 -52.44 39.28
N PHE A 27 -38.08 -53.50 38.98
CA PHE A 27 -38.62 -54.43 39.98
C PHE A 27 -37.71 -55.65 40.07
N PHE A 28 -37.33 -56.05 41.27
CA PHE A 28 -36.56 -57.27 41.55
C PHE A 28 -37.06 -57.85 42.88
N GLN A 29 -36.97 -59.18 43.01
CA GLN A 29 -37.39 -59.89 44.22
C GLN A 29 -36.13 -60.48 44.88
N GLY A 30 -35.78 -59.99 46.09
CA GLY A 30 -34.62 -60.41 46.87
C GLY A 30 -33.59 -59.31 47.16
N GLU A 31 -33.04 -59.30 48.38
CA GLU A 31 -32.11 -58.26 48.86
C GLU A 31 -30.73 -58.30 48.19
N GLN A 32 -30.23 -59.48 47.83
CA GLN A 32 -28.93 -59.60 47.16
C GLN A 32 -28.94 -58.92 45.78
N LEU A 33 -30.05 -59.04 45.03
CA LEU A 33 -30.25 -58.38 43.74
C LEU A 33 -30.36 -56.86 43.88
N LYS A 34 -31.02 -56.35 44.94
CA LYS A 34 -31.09 -54.92 45.27
C LYS A 34 -29.70 -54.29 45.34
N SER A 35 -28.78 -54.94 46.05
CA SER A 35 -27.41 -54.45 46.23
C SER A 35 -26.61 -54.42 44.93
N ARG A 36 -26.77 -55.44 44.07
CA ARG A 36 -26.08 -55.52 42.77
C ARG A 36 -26.62 -54.48 41.78
N VAL A 37 -27.93 -54.32 41.68
CA VAL A 37 -28.55 -53.31 40.80
C VAL A 37 -28.17 -51.90 41.23
N LYS A 38 -28.14 -51.62 42.54
CA LYS A 38 -27.70 -50.31 43.06
C LYS A 38 -26.27 -49.97 42.60
N LYS A 39 -25.33 -50.93 42.70
CA LYS A 39 -23.94 -50.74 42.21
C LYS A 39 -23.85 -50.48 40.71
N ILE A 40 -24.69 -51.16 39.91
CA ILE A 40 -24.75 -50.96 38.45
C ILE A 40 -25.27 -49.56 38.13
N CYS A 41 -26.37 -49.13 38.78
CA CYS A 41 -26.93 -47.79 38.60
C CYS A 41 -25.94 -46.69 39.01
N GLU A 42 -25.24 -46.87 40.14
CA GLU A 42 -24.18 -45.95 40.57
C GLU A 42 -23.01 -45.92 39.57
N GLY A 43 -22.61 -47.07 39.01
CA GLY A 43 -21.57 -47.18 37.99
C GLY A 43 -21.89 -46.43 36.69
N PHE A 44 -23.16 -46.37 36.28
CA PHE A 44 -23.64 -45.60 35.13
C PHE A 44 -24.04 -44.15 35.48
N ARG A 45 -23.71 -43.66 36.69
CA ARG A 45 -24.07 -42.32 37.18
C ARG A 45 -25.57 -42.02 37.20
N ALA A 46 -26.42 -43.04 37.37
CA ALA A 46 -27.85 -42.83 37.57
C ALA A 46 -28.14 -42.33 39.00
N THR A 47 -29.00 -41.32 39.14
CA THR A 47 -29.43 -40.81 40.45
C THR A 47 -30.58 -41.64 41.00
N LEU A 48 -30.37 -42.35 42.12
CA LEU A 48 -31.40 -43.18 42.75
C LEU A 48 -32.25 -42.37 43.74
N TYR A 49 -33.57 -42.43 43.60
CA TYR A 49 -34.53 -41.84 44.53
C TYR A 49 -35.25 -42.92 45.36
N PRO A 50 -35.41 -42.76 46.69
CA PRO A 50 -36.22 -43.65 47.50
C PRO A 50 -37.71 -43.45 47.17
N CYS A 51 -38.44 -44.55 46.96
CA CYS A 51 -39.88 -44.54 46.70
C CYS A 51 -40.61 -45.34 47.79
N PRO A 52 -41.36 -44.69 48.71
CA PRO A 52 -42.15 -45.37 49.73
C PRO A 52 -43.21 -46.32 49.15
N GLU A 53 -43.51 -47.39 49.88
CA GLU A 53 -44.45 -48.44 49.42
C GLU A 53 -45.91 -47.97 49.53
N THR A 54 -46.25 -47.18 50.56
CA THR A 54 -47.62 -46.71 50.77
C THR A 54 -47.93 -45.46 49.92
N PRO A 55 -49.16 -45.35 49.37
CA PRO A 55 -49.57 -44.14 48.64
C PRO A 55 -49.62 -42.87 49.51
N GLN A 56 -49.87 -43.01 50.82
CA GLN A 56 -49.95 -41.89 51.76
C GLN A 56 -48.57 -41.28 52.03
N GLU A 57 -47.56 -42.10 52.36
CA GLU A 57 -46.19 -41.62 52.58
C GLU A 57 -45.58 -40.99 51.31
N ARG A 58 -45.93 -41.50 50.12
CA ARG A 58 -45.52 -40.88 48.85
C ARG A 58 -46.08 -39.47 48.69
N ARG A 59 -47.35 -39.24 49.06
CA ARG A 59 -47.98 -37.93 48.99
C ARG A 59 -47.37 -36.97 50.00
N GLU A 60 -47.08 -37.42 51.22
CA GLU A 60 -46.40 -36.63 52.25
C GLU A 60 -44.97 -36.23 51.82
N MET A 61 -44.19 -37.19 51.30
CA MET A 61 -42.84 -36.93 50.78
C MET A 61 -42.86 -35.93 49.62
N ALA A 62 -43.82 -36.06 48.69
CA ALA A 62 -43.96 -35.13 47.58
C ALA A 62 -44.25 -33.70 48.06
N ILE A 63 -45.16 -33.52 49.03
CA ILE A 63 -45.46 -32.21 49.62
C ILE A 63 -44.21 -31.63 50.29
N GLY A 64 -43.47 -32.43 51.07
CA GLY A 64 -42.23 -31.98 51.73
C GLY A 64 -41.10 -31.63 50.76
N VAL A 65 -41.04 -32.26 49.59
CA VAL A 65 -40.09 -31.88 48.52
C VAL A 65 -40.52 -30.58 47.83
N MET A 66 -41.82 -30.41 47.56
CA MET A 66 -42.33 -29.16 46.96
C MET A 66 -42.05 -27.93 47.82
N THR A 67 -42.25 -28.02 49.13
CA THR A 67 -41.95 -26.91 50.05
C THR A 67 -40.46 -26.56 50.05
N ARG A 68 -39.57 -27.57 50.08
CA ARG A 68 -38.12 -27.35 49.97
C ARG A 68 -37.70 -26.73 48.63
N ILE A 69 -38.36 -27.11 47.53
CA ILE A 69 -38.11 -26.51 46.21
C ILE A 69 -38.51 -25.04 46.23
N GLU A 70 -39.63 -24.70 46.86
CA GLU A 70 -40.07 -23.31 47.00
C GLU A 70 -39.06 -22.50 47.82
N ASP A 71 -38.63 -23.02 48.98
CA ASP A 71 -37.59 -22.39 49.80
C ASP A 71 -36.29 -22.18 49.01
N LEU A 72 -35.81 -23.20 48.28
CA LEU A 72 -34.61 -23.08 47.45
C LEU A 72 -34.76 -22.05 46.33
N LYS A 73 -35.94 -21.96 45.70
CA LYS A 73 -36.22 -20.93 44.69
C LYS A 73 -36.15 -19.54 45.28
N THR A 74 -36.65 -19.33 46.51
CA THR A 74 -36.53 -18.03 47.18
C THR A 74 -35.07 -17.66 47.45
N VAL A 75 -34.24 -18.59 47.92
CA VAL A 75 -32.81 -18.38 48.16
C VAL A 75 -32.06 -18.12 46.84
N LEU A 76 -32.38 -18.87 45.79
CA LEU A 76 -31.79 -18.69 44.46
C LEU A 76 -32.13 -17.30 43.90
N GLY A 77 -33.38 -16.85 44.04
CA GLY A 77 -33.80 -15.51 43.66
C GLY A 77 -33.01 -14.42 44.40
N GLN A 78 -32.92 -14.53 45.73
CA GLN A 78 -32.18 -13.55 46.54
C GLN A 78 -30.68 -13.50 46.22
N THR A 79 -30.04 -14.65 45.98
CA THR A 79 -28.62 -14.72 45.62
C THR A 79 -28.36 -14.19 44.21
N GLN A 80 -29.25 -14.48 43.26
CA GLN A 80 -29.19 -13.93 41.91
C GLN A 80 -29.36 -12.40 41.91
N ASP A 81 -30.31 -11.88 42.70
CA ASP A 81 -30.52 -10.44 42.85
C ASP A 81 -29.32 -9.75 43.52
N HIS A 82 -28.74 -10.37 44.55
CA HIS A 82 -27.54 -9.85 45.17
C HIS A 82 -26.37 -9.83 44.18
N ARG A 83 -26.14 -10.93 43.45
CA ARG A 83 -25.12 -11.02 42.39
C ARG A 83 -25.34 -9.94 41.32
N HIS A 84 -26.59 -9.74 40.88
CA HIS A 84 -26.92 -8.73 39.87
C HIS A 84 -26.65 -7.31 40.38
N ARG A 85 -27.03 -6.99 41.63
CA ARG A 85 -26.72 -5.69 42.25
C ARG A 85 -25.23 -5.42 42.31
N VAL A 86 -24.43 -6.42 42.72
CA VAL A 86 -22.96 -6.31 42.74
C VAL A 86 -22.39 -6.14 41.34
N LEU A 87 -22.88 -6.90 40.36
CA LEU A 87 -22.46 -6.79 38.96
C LEU A 87 -22.77 -5.41 38.39
N VAL A 88 -23.94 -4.84 38.66
CA VAL A 88 -24.31 -3.48 38.21
C VAL A 88 -23.43 -2.43 38.88
N ALA A 89 -23.13 -2.58 40.18
CA ALA A 89 -22.23 -1.68 40.89
C ALA A 89 -20.79 -1.76 40.35
N ALA A 90 -20.30 -2.97 40.08
CA ALA A 90 -18.97 -3.19 39.50
C ALA A 90 -18.89 -2.70 38.06
N ALA A 91 -19.91 -2.95 37.24
CA ALA A 91 -19.98 -2.55 35.83
C ALA A 91 -19.89 -1.02 35.64
N LYS A 92 -20.38 -0.23 36.61
CA LYS A 92 -20.23 1.24 36.58
C LYS A 92 -18.77 1.69 36.72
N ASN A 93 -17.96 0.96 37.50
CA ASN A 93 -16.60 1.38 37.87
C ASN A 93 -15.48 0.62 37.13
N ILE A 94 -15.79 -0.55 36.56
CA ILE A 94 -14.79 -1.45 35.96
C ILE A 94 -13.96 -0.78 34.87
N ARG A 95 -14.59 0.05 34.02
CA ARG A 95 -13.89 0.81 32.96
C ARG A 95 -12.86 1.79 33.52
N ILE A 96 -13.19 2.46 34.63
CA ILE A 96 -12.29 3.40 35.30
C ILE A 96 -11.13 2.64 35.95
N TRP A 97 -11.41 1.50 36.61
CA TRP A 97 -10.39 0.66 37.22
C TRP A 97 -9.41 0.11 36.19
N PHE A 98 -9.90 -0.43 35.07
CA PHE A 98 -9.02 -0.89 33.97
C PHE A 98 -8.16 0.24 33.42
N THR A 99 -8.74 1.42 33.19
CA THR A 99 -7.99 2.58 32.71
C THR A 99 -6.87 2.96 33.69
N LYS A 100 -7.14 2.96 35.01
CA LYS A 100 -6.14 3.25 36.04
C LYS A 100 -5.04 2.20 36.08
N VAL A 101 -5.41 0.91 36.14
CA VAL A 101 -4.45 -0.20 36.20
C VAL A 101 -3.55 -0.20 34.96
N ARG A 102 -4.08 0.05 33.77
CA ARG A 102 -3.30 0.14 32.53
C ARG A 102 -2.31 1.30 32.54
N LYS A 103 -2.74 2.49 32.97
CA LYS A 103 -1.84 3.64 33.12
C LYS A 103 -0.73 3.36 34.13
N ILE A 104 -1.05 2.74 35.26
CA ILE A 104 -0.07 2.40 36.29
C ILE A 104 0.93 1.36 35.76
N LYS A 105 0.43 0.31 35.09
CA LYS A 105 1.27 -0.72 34.45
C LYS A 105 2.23 -0.11 33.43
N SER A 106 1.77 0.83 32.60
CA SER A 106 2.61 1.47 31.59
C SER A 106 3.67 2.39 32.21
N ILE A 107 3.33 3.10 33.29
CA ILE A 107 4.30 3.89 34.06
C ILE A 107 5.39 2.99 34.63
N TYR A 108 5.03 1.90 35.32
CA TYR A 108 6.02 0.98 35.89
C TYR A 108 6.87 0.29 34.82
N HIS A 109 6.27 -0.08 33.69
CA HIS A 109 7.02 -0.63 32.56
C HIS A 109 8.05 0.38 32.02
N THR A 110 7.69 1.66 31.96
CA THR A 110 8.60 2.74 31.52
C THR A 110 9.68 3.02 32.56
N LEU A 111 9.34 3.01 33.86
CA LEU A 111 10.33 3.16 34.94
C LEU A 111 11.35 2.01 34.96
N ASN A 112 10.94 0.80 34.58
CA ASN A 112 11.85 -0.34 34.46
C ASN A 112 12.86 -0.19 33.31
N LEU A 113 12.65 0.73 32.35
CA LEU A 113 13.63 1.04 31.29
C LEU A 113 14.69 2.04 31.76
N PHE A 114 14.53 2.66 32.93
CA PHE A 114 15.46 3.65 33.44
C PHE A 114 16.58 3.01 34.24
N ASN A 115 17.75 3.64 34.22
CA ASN A 115 18.87 3.21 35.05
C ASN A 115 18.74 3.81 36.45
N LEU A 116 19.04 3.00 37.47
CA LEU A 116 18.95 3.42 38.87
C LEU A 116 20.34 3.84 39.36
N ASP A 117 20.47 5.12 39.75
CA ASP A 117 21.66 5.59 40.43
C ASP A 117 21.57 5.26 41.93
N VAL A 118 22.42 4.33 42.37
CA VAL A 118 22.48 3.84 43.75
C VAL A 118 22.90 4.96 44.73
N THR A 119 23.61 5.98 44.25
CA THR A 119 24.19 7.03 45.10
C THR A 119 23.19 8.13 45.45
N GLN A 120 22.42 8.60 44.47
CA GLN A 120 21.47 9.71 44.66
C GLN A 120 20.00 9.29 44.80
N LYS A 121 19.69 7.98 44.71
CA LYS A 121 18.31 7.47 44.60
C LYS A 121 17.51 8.16 43.48
N CYS A 122 18.21 8.59 42.44
CA CYS A 122 17.63 9.20 41.25
C CYS A 122 17.57 8.17 40.11
N LEU A 123 16.60 8.34 39.21
CA LEU A 123 16.50 7.56 37.98
C LEU A 123 17.07 8.37 36.83
N ILE A 124 17.95 7.75 36.05
CA ILE A 124 18.53 8.33 34.85
C ILE A 124 17.85 7.67 33.65
N ALA A 125 17.33 8.51 32.76
CA ALA A 125 16.65 8.08 31.55
C ALA A 125 17.25 8.79 30.33
N GLU A 126 17.60 8.01 29.32
CA GLU A 126 17.97 8.53 28.01
C GLU A 126 16.76 8.38 27.09
N CYS A 127 16.37 9.46 26.40
CA CYS A 127 15.17 9.44 25.58
C CYS A 127 15.33 10.27 24.30
N TRP A 128 14.71 9.76 23.24
CA TRP A 128 14.58 10.48 21.99
C TRP A 128 13.40 11.45 22.07
N CYS A 129 13.66 12.74 21.84
CA CYS A 129 12.63 13.75 21.74
C CYS A 129 12.84 14.66 20.51
N PRO A 130 11.76 15.13 19.86
CA PRO A 130 11.89 16.11 18.80
C PRO A 130 12.49 17.41 19.32
N VAL A 131 13.51 17.93 18.64
CA VAL A 131 14.19 19.19 19.02
C VAL A 131 13.21 20.37 19.13
N ALA A 132 12.16 20.38 18.30
CA ALA A 132 11.14 21.42 18.30
C ALA A 132 10.20 21.39 19.53
N ASP A 133 10.16 20.30 20.29
CA ASP A 133 9.25 20.12 21.42
C ASP A 133 10.00 20.08 22.78
N LEU A 134 11.30 20.38 22.80
CA LEU A 134 12.14 20.40 24.02
C LEU A 134 11.59 21.33 25.11
N ASP A 135 11.19 22.55 24.76
CA ASP A 135 10.68 23.53 25.72
C ASP A 135 9.38 23.05 26.39
N LYS A 136 8.53 22.32 25.66
CA LYS A 136 7.29 21.76 26.19
C LYS A 136 7.57 20.67 27.21
N ILE A 137 8.60 19.86 26.98
CA ILE A 137 9.02 18.80 27.89
C ILE A 137 9.60 19.40 29.17
N GLN A 138 10.46 20.43 29.06
CA GLN A 138 11.00 21.14 30.22
C GLN A 138 9.89 21.77 31.07
N LEU A 139 8.88 22.38 30.44
CA LEU A 139 7.74 22.93 31.15
C LEU A 139 6.92 21.84 31.86
N ALA A 140 6.69 20.70 31.22
CA ALA A 140 5.98 19.57 31.82
C ALA A 140 6.74 18.97 33.01
N LEU A 141 8.07 18.86 32.91
CA LEU A 141 8.95 18.41 33.99
C LEU A 141 8.93 19.38 35.18
N LYS A 142 9.02 20.68 34.92
CA LYS A 142 8.92 21.71 35.96
C LYS A 142 7.58 21.65 36.70
N ARG A 143 6.48 21.52 35.94
CA ARG A 143 5.14 21.35 36.50
C ARG A 143 5.04 20.08 37.36
N GLY A 144 5.63 18.97 36.93
CA GLY A 144 5.67 17.72 37.71
C GLY A 144 6.46 17.86 39.02
N THR A 145 7.56 18.62 39.02
CA THR A 145 8.32 18.95 40.22
C THR A 145 7.51 19.84 41.18
N GLU A 146 6.80 20.85 40.66
CA GLU A 146 5.95 21.74 41.46
C GLU A 146 4.76 20.98 42.09
N GLU A 147 4.07 20.13 41.33
CA GLU A 147 2.92 19.34 41.81
C GLU A 147 3.33 18.26 42.83
N SER A 148 4.54 17.71 42.73
CA SER A 148 5.06 16.72 43.68
C SER A 148 5.61 17.33 44.97
N GLY A 149 5.84 18.65 45.02
CA GLY A 149 6.45 19.33 46.16
C GLY A 149 7.90 18.90 46.43
N SER A 150 8.57 18.27 45.46
CA SER A 150 9.95 17.82 45.59
C SER A 150 10.91 19.01 45.49
N SER A 151 11.92 19.06 46.36
CA SER A 151 12.99 20.07 46.32
C SER A 151 14.02 19.82 45.22
N VAL A 152 14.01 18.64 44.59
CA VAL A 152 14.97 18.26 43.56
C VAL A 152 14.45 18.73 42.19
N PRO A 153 15.16 19.64 41.49
CA PRO A 153 14.78 20.05 40.15
C PRO A 153 14.97 18.88 39.17
N SER A 154 14.04 18.75 38.23
CA SER A 154 14.21 17.86 37.09
C SER A 154 15.25 18.44 36.12
N ILE A 155 16.30 17.67 35.84
CA ILE A 155 17.40 18.09 34.96
C ILE A 155 17.21 17.43 33.60
N LEU A 156 17.12 18.25 32.55
CA LEU A 156 17.14 17.78 31.16
C LEU A 156 18.44 18.25 30.50
N ASN A 157 19.32 17.30 30.16
CA ASN A 157 20.56 17.60 29.46
C ASN A 157 20.51 17.08 28.01
N ARG A 158 21.09 17.84 27.07
CA ARG A 158 21.22 17.42 25.68
C ARG A 158 22.52 16.64 25.52
N MET A 159 22.40 15.38 25.14
CA MET A 159 23.56 14.53 24.83
C MET A 159 23.74 14.40 23.31
N TYR A 160 24.98 14.28 22.88
CA TYR A 160 25.33 13.94 21.49
C TYR A 160 25.69 12.45 21.46
N THR A 161 25.01 11.70 20.60
CA THR A 161 25.27 10.27 20.37
C THR A 161 25.47 10.02 18.88
N THR A 162 26.19 8.94 18.56
CA THR A 162 26.38 8.43 17.20
C THR A 162 25.27 7.47 16.78
N GLU A 163 24.43 7.02 17.71
CA GLU A 163 23.28 6.18 17.38
C GLU A 163 22.30 6.90 16.44
N ALA A 164 21.83 6.18 15.42
CA ALA A 164 20.83 6.72 14.51
C ALA A 164 19.55 7.00 15.29
N PRO A 165 18.95 8.20 15.26
CA PRO A 165 17.71 8.52 15.96
C PRO A 165 16.45 8.03 15.21
N PRO A 166 15.28 7.95 15.89
CA PRO A 166 14.04 7.51 15.28
C PRO A 166 13.55 8.53 14.25
N THR A 167 12.87 8.03 13.21
CA THR A 167 12.26 8.90 12.21
C THR A 167 10.86 9.31 12.65
N TYR A 168 10.63 10.61 12.71
CA TYR A 168 9.34 11.21 13.05
C TYR A 168 8.85 12.14 11.95
N ASN A 169 7.75 11.76 11.31
CA ASN A 169 7.07 12.56 10.30
C ASN A 169 5.79 13.17 10.90
N ARG A 170 5.69 14.50 10.91
CA ARG A 170 4.46 15.18 11.37
C ARG A 170 3.36 14.99 10.33
N THR A 171 2.35 14.18 10.67
CA THR A 171 1.21 13.91 9.80
C THR A 171 -0.01 14.74 10.21
N ASN A 172 -0.75 15.20 9.20
CA ASN A 172 -2.08 15.77 9.36
C ASN A 172 -3.11 14.69 9.07
N LYS A 173 -4.39 14.96 9.37
CA LYS A 173 -5.51 14.04 9.04
C LYS A 173 -5.51 13.56 7.58
N PHE A 174 -5.07 14.43 6.66
CA PHE A 174 -4.96 14.14 5.24
C PHE A 174 -3.75 13.27 4.89
N THR A 175 -2.57 13.57 5.44
CA THR A 175 -1.31 12.90 5.08
C THR A 175 -1.09 11.59 5.83
N ALA A 176 -1.78 11.36 6.95
CA ALA A 176 -1.65 10.15 7.77
C ALA A 176 -1.91 8.86 6.98
N GLY A 177 -2.96 8.82 6.15
CA GLY A 177 -3.27 7.63 5.35
C GLY A 177 -2.18 7.28 4.33
N PHE A 178 -1.63 8.30 3.64
CA PHE A 178 -0.54 8.10 2.69
C PHE A 178 0.77 7.72 3.39
N GLN A 179 1.06 8.32 4.55
CA GLN A 179 2.24 7.98 5.34
C GLN A 179 2.20 6.51 5.78
N ASN A 180 1.06 6.04 6.28
CA ASN A 180 0.91 4.64 6.70
C ASN A 180 1.17 3.64 5.55
N ILE A 181 0.80 3.98 4.31
CA ILE A 181 1.09 3.14 3.13
C ILE A 181 2.59 3.10 2.82
N VAL A 182 3.30 4.21 3.01
CA VAL A 182 4.76 4.24 2.82
C VAL A 182 5.45 3.47 3.94
N ASP A 183 5.05 3.73 5.19
CA ASP A 183 5.62 3.08 6.38
C ASP A 183 5.39 1.55 6.39
N ALA A 184 4.35 1.07 5.72
CA ALA A 184 4.08 -0.35 5.54
C ALA A 184 5.11 -1.08 4.65
N TYR A 185 5.80 -0.36 3.76
CA TYR A 185 6.91 -0.92 2.97
C TYR A 185 8.22 -0.95 3.77
N GLY A 186 8.49 0.14 4.49
CA GLY A 186 9.65 0.31 5.35
C GLY A 186 9.58 1.67 6.03
N VAL A 187 10.41 1.90 7.05
CA VAL A 187 10.49 3.21 7.71
C VAL A 187 11.68 3.99 7.17
N ALA A 188 11.47 5.27 6.84
CA ALA A 188 12.50 6.10 6.25
C ALA A 188 13.69 6.24 7.20
N SER A 189 14.90 6.31 6.65
CA SER A 189 16.10 6.57 7.45
C SER A 189 16.08 8.00 7.99
N TYR A 190 16.83 8.26 9.05
CA TYR A 190 16.79 9.56 9.71
C TYR A 190 17.22 10.70 8.75
N ARG A 191 16.34 11.69 8.60
CA ARG A 191 16.48 12.86 7.69
C ARG A 191 16.61 12.49 6.19
N GLU A 192 16.11 11.33 5.79
CA GLU A 192 15.94 10.97 4.39
C GLU A 192 14.74 11.70 3.75
N VAL A 193 14.73 11.89 2.43
CA VAL A 193 13.58 12.42 1.70
C VAL A 193 12.38 11.48 1.86
N ASN A 194 11.28 12.00 2.41
CA ASN A 194 10.05 11.24 2.60
C ASN A 194 9.31 11.00 1.26
N PRO A 195 9.12 9.74 0.81
CA PRO A 195 8.34 9.44 -0.39
C PRO A 195 6.87 9.88 -0.30
N ALA A 196 6.31 9.93 0.92
CA ALA A 196 4.87 10.12 1.14
C ALA A 196 4.34 11.42 0.53
N LEU A 197 5.16 12.47 0.48
CA LEU A 197 4.77 13.75 -0.09
C LEU A 197 4.43 13.63 -1.59
N TYR A 198 5.22 12.86 -2.34
CA TYR A 198 5.02 12.67 -3.76
C TYR A 198 3.91 11.66 -4.04
N THR A 199 3.83 10.60 -3.21
CA THR A 199 2.78 9.58 -3.35
C THR A 199 1.38 10.17 -3.19
N ILE A 200 1.19 11.27 -2.45
CA ILE A 200 -0.12 11.94 -2.33
C ILE A 200 -0.76 12.20 -3.70
N ILE A 201 0.04 12.59 -4.70
CA ILE A 201 -0.48 12.93 -6.04
C ILE A 201 -0.18 11.84 -7.08
N THR A 202 1.01 11.24 -7.06
CA THR A 202 1.41 10.28 -8.08
C THR A 202 0.65 8.96 -7.92
N PHE A 203 0.33 8.56 -6.69
CA PHE A 203 -0.39 7.31 -6.44
C PHE A 203 -1.82 7.33 -7.00
N PRO A 204 -2.68 8.31 -6.65
CA PRO A 204 -4.00 8.41 -7.25
C PRO A 204 -3.99 8.61 -8.76
N PHE A 205 -2.97 9.30 -9.30
CA PHE A 205 -2.84 9.52 -10.74
C PHE A 205 -2.54 8.23 -11.51
N LEU A 206 -1.60 7.39 -11.05
CA LEU A 206 -1.33 6.09 -11.68
C LEU A 206 -2.53 5.15 -11.58
N PHE A 207 -3.21 5.15 -10.42
CA PHE A 207 -4.46 4.44 -10.25
C PHE A 207 -5.49 4.87 -11.30
N ALA A 208 -5.68 6.17 -11.50
CA ALA A 208 -6.64 6.72 -12.44
C ALA A 208 -6.34 6.36 -13.92
N ILE A 209 -5.08 6.15 -14.28
CA ILE A 209 -4.71 5.68 -15.62
C ILE A 209 -5.16 4.23 -15.85
N MET A 210 -5.04 3.39 -14.82
CA MET A 210 -5.53 2.01 -14.83
C MET A 210 -7.05 1.94 -14.78
N PHE A 211 -7.67 2.80 -13.97
CA PHE A 211 -9.11 2.84 -13.68
C PHE A 211 -9.76 4.08 -14.31
N GLY A 212 -9.50 4.30 -15.60
CA GLY A 212 -9.94 5.49 -16.31
C GLY A 212 -11.35 5.38 -16.88
N ASP A 213 -12.37 5.48 -16.03
CA ASP A 213 -13.78 5.59 -16.43
C ASP A 213 -14.46 6.70 -15.61
N PHE A 214 -15.09 7.65 -16.30
CA PHE A 214 -15.75 8.78 -15.64
C PHE A 214 -16.91 8.34 -14.73
N GLY A 215 -17.70 7.34 -15.15
CA GLY A 215 -18.86 6.86 -14.41
C GLY A 215 -18.46 6.16 -13.13
N HIS A 216 -17.50 5.24 -13.21
CA HIS A 216 -16.98 4.53 -12.03
C HIS A 216 -16.23 5.46 -11.08
N GLY A 217 -15.42 6.38 -11.63
CA GLY A 217 -14.74 7.41 -10.85
C GLY A 217 -15.71 8.30 -10.07
N LEU A 218 -16.85 8.65 -10.66
CA LEU A 218 -17.91 9.41 -9.99
C LEU A 218 -18.51 8.64 -8.81
N ILE A 219 -18.79 7.34 -8.95
CA ILE A 219 -19.29 6.50 -7.85
C ILE A 219 -18.28 6.48 -6.69
N MET A 220 -17.00 6.23 -6.99
CA MET A 220 -15.93 6.23 -5.98
C MET A 220 -15.79 7.59 -5.29
N PHE A 221 -15.85 8.68 -6.06
CA PHE A 221 -15.77 10.05 -5.55
C PHE A 221 -16.93 10.36 -4.60
N LEU A 222 -18.17 10.01 -4.98
CA LEU A 222 -19.35 10.23 -4.15
C LEU A 222 -19.31 9.40 -2.86
N PHE A 223 -18.85 8.14 -2.92
CA PHE A 223 -18.67 7.31 -1.75
C PHE A 223 -17.61 7.88 -0.79
N ALA A 224 -16.47 8.33 -1.33
CA ALA A 224 -15.42 8.96 -0.53
C ALA A 224 -15.89 10.29 0.10
N LEU A 225 -16.63 11.10 -0.66
CA LEU A 225 -17.24 12.33 -0.16
C LEU A 225 -18.21 12.05 0.98
N PHE A 226 -19.02 10.99 0.87
CA PHE A 226 -19.91 10.55 1.95
C PHE A 226 -19.14 10.22 3.24
N LEU A 227 -18.04 9.47 3.14
CA LEU A 227 -17.18 9.14 4.30
C LEU A 227 -16.55 10.37 4.93
N ILE A 228 -16.16 11.38 4.13
CA ILE A 228 -15.57 12.63 4.61
C ILE A 228 -16.64 13.50 5.30
N VAL A 229 -17.80 13.68 4.70
CA VAL A 229 -18.88 14.52 5.27
C VAL A 229 -19.41 13.92 6.58
N LYS A 230 -19.48 12.58 6.67
CA LYS A 230 -19.97 11.87 7.86
C LYS A 230 -18.88 11.48 8.85
N GLU A 231 -17.66 12.00 8.71
CA GLU A 231 -16.49 11.65 9.53
C GLU A 231 -16.78 11.66 11.04
N LYS A 232 -17.35 12.75 11.58
CA LYS A 232 -17.64 12.87 13.02
C LYS A 232 -18.64 11.84 13.53
N GLN A 233 -19.66 11.52 12.71
CA GLN A 233 -20.69 10.54 13.07
C GLN A 233 -20.13 9.12 13.02
N LEU A 234 -19.28 8.82 12.04
CA LEU A 234 -18.66 7.49 11.88
C LEU A 234 -17.61 7.21 12.97
N ILE A 235 -16.76 8.18 13.31
CA ILE A 235 -15.82 8.07 14.42
C ILE A 235 -16.56 7.82 15.74
N ALA A 236 -17.70 8.49 15.95
CA ALA A 236 -18.52 8.29 17.14
C ALA A 236 -19.22 6.91 17.17
N ARG A 237 -19.59 6.38 16.00
CA ARG A 237 -20.29 5.09 15.88
C ARG A 237 -19.39 3.86 16.09
N LYS A 238 -18.06 4.03 16.02
CA LYS A 238 -17.05 2.99 16.32
C LYS A 238 -17.39 1.63 15.72
N ILE A 239 -17.44 1.58 14.40
CA ILE A 239 -17.71 0.34 13.67
C ILE A 239 -16.52 -0.61 13.87
N ARG A 240 -16.80 -1.84 14.30
CA ARG A 240 -15.80 -2.86 14.62
C ARG A 240 -15.27 -3.61 13.39
N ASP A 241 -15.94 -3.47 12.25
CA ASP A 241 -15.54 -4.15 11.02
C ASP A 241 -14.17 -3.66 10.55
N GLU A 242 -13.20 -4.58 10.54
CA GLU A 242 -11.80 -4.32 10.20
C GLU A 242 -11.68 -3.76 8.77
N VAL A 243 -12.44 -4.33 7.83
CA VAL A 243 -12.52 -3.88 6.44
C VAL A 243 -13.00 -2.42 6.38
N PHE A 244 -14.08 -2.08 7.10
CA PHE A 244 -14.61 -0.72 7.12
C PHE A 244 -13.60 0.27 7.70
N ASN A 245 -12.86 -0.12 8.74
CA ASN A 245 -11.82 0.71 9.34
C ASN A 245 -10.64 0.97 8.39
N ILE A 246 -10.25 -0.01 7.56
CA ILE A 246 -9.25 0.18 6.50
C ILE A 246 -9.75 1.20 5.47
N PHE A 247 -10.97 1.05 4.97
CA PHE A 247 -11.57 2.00 4.02
C PHE A 247 -11.72 3.40 4.63
N PHE A 248 -12.10 3.50 5.91
CA PHE A 248 -12.25 4.76 6.62
C PHE A 248 -10.92 5.47 6.85
N GLY A 249 -9.86 4.72 7.17
CA GLY A 249 -8.49 5.23 7.27
C GLY A 249 -7.99 5.80 5.95
N GLY A 250 -8.36 5.17 4.83
CA GLY A 250 -8.01 5.56 3.46
C GLY A 250 -8.94 6.59 2.80
N ARG A 251 -9.89 7.22 3.52
CA ARG A 251 -10.95 8.06 2.91
C ARG A 251 -10.44 9.17 1.96
N TYR A 252 -9.35 9.84 2.32
CA TYR A 252 -8.76 10.89 1.48
C TYR A 252 -8.05 10.34 0.24
N ILE A 253 -7.55 9.11 0.32
CA ILE A 253 -6.93 8.41 -0.82
C ILE A 253 -8.00 8.07 -1.83
N ILE A 254 -9.12 7.47 -1.40
CA ILE A 254 -10.25 7.13 -2.27
C ILE A 254 -10.85 8.38 -2.90
N PHE A 255 -10.92 9.48 -2.14
CA PHE A 255 -11.36 10.77 -2.67
C PHE A 255 -10.50 11.27 -3.83
N LEU A 256 -9.17 11.28 -3.66
CA LEU A 256 -8.26 11.68 -4.73
C LEU A 256 -8.29 10.69 -5.90
N MET A 257 -8.37 9.39 -5.64
CA MET A 257 -8.47 8.36 -6.68
C MET A 257 -9.72 8.56 -7.54
N GLY A 258 -10.88 8.83 -6.93
CA GLY A 258 -12.11 9.15 -7.65
C GLY A 258 -11.98 10.42 -8.49
N LEU A 259 -11.39 11.49 -7.92
CA LEU A 259 -11.20 12.76 -8.65
C LEU A 259 -10.26 12.60 -9.87
N PHE A 260 -9.15 11.90 -9.71
CA PHE A 260 -8.24 11.64 -10.83
C PHE A 260 -8.84 10.67 -11.84
N SER A 261 -9.62 9.67 -11.41
CA SER A 261 -10.33 8.75 -12.29
C SER A 261 -11.39 9.47 -13.14
N ILE A 262 -12.08 10.46 -12.57
CA ILE A 262 -12.95 11.38 -13.34
C ILE A 262 -12.13 12.12 -14.40
N TYR A 263 -10.98 12.70 -14.02
CA TYR A 263 -10.12 13.40 -14.97
C TYR A 263 -9.64 12.51 -16.12
N THR A 264 -9.11 11.31 -15.82
CA THR A 264 -8.63 10.38 -16.84
C THR A 264 -9.77 9.78 -17.66
N GLY A 265 -10.95 9.57 -17.06
CA GLY A 265 -12.17 9.15 -17.76
C GLY A 265 -12.63 10.15 -18.82
N ILE A 266 -12.54 11.46 -18.54
CA ILE A 266 -12.83 12.51 -19.55
C ILE A 266 -11.74 12.53 -20.62
N VAL A 267 -10.46 12.37 -20.26
CA VAL A 267 -9.35 12.27 -21.24
C VAL A 267 -9.54 11.05 -22.14
N TYR A 268 -9.96 9.90 -21.61
CA TYR A 268 -10.27 8.72 -22.41
C TYR A 268 -11.59 8.82 -23.16
N ASN A 269 -12.44 9.78 -22.79
CA ASN A 269 -13.81 9.91 -23.29
C ASN A 269 -14.60 8.61 -23.14
N GLU A 270 -14.53 7.98 -21.97
CA GLU A 270 -15.23 6.74 -21.63
C GLU A 270 -16.08 6.94 -20.36
N VAL A 271 -17.40 6.74 -20.51
CA VAL A 271 -18.44 6.77 -19.47
C VAL A 271 -19.23 5.46 -19.56
N TYR A 272 -19.04 4.53 -18.62
CA TYR A 272 -19.65 3.20 -18.67
C TYR A 272 -19.46 2.51 -20.05
N ALA A 273 -18.22 2.55 -20.55
CA ALA A 273 -17.81 2.10 -21.90
C ALA A 273 -18.37 2.87 -23.11
N LYS A 274 -19.16 3.93 -22.94
CA LYS A 274 -19.64 4.79 -24.03
C LYS A 274 -18.95 6.15 -24.05
N SER A 275 -18.83 6.72 -25.25
CA SER A 275 -18.20 8.02 -25.49
C SER A 275 -19.22 9.14 -25.57
N VAL A 276 -18.84 10.34 -25.13
CA VAL A 276 -19.71 11.53 -25.18
C VAL A 276 -19.21 12.46 -26.28
N ASN A 277 -20.12 12.87 -27.17
CA ASN A 277 -19.82 13.85 -28.22
C ASN A 277 -20.05 15.28 -27.70
N ILE A 278 -19.02 15.90 -27.12
CA ILE A 278 -19.09 17.25 -26.53
C ILE A 278 -18.69 18.32 -27.55
N PHE A 279 -17.60 18.10 -28.31
CA PHE A 279 -17.00 19.11 -29.19
C PHE A 279 -17.26 18.88 -30.70
N GLY A 280 -18.01 17.85 -31.06
CA GLY A 280 -18.13 17.39 -32.44
C GLY A 280 -16.97 16.46 -32.82
N SER A 281 -17.25 15.44 -33.65
CA SER A 281 -16.24 14.51 -34.16
C SER A 281 -15.35 15.20 -35.20
N SER A 282 -14.04 14.95 -35.15
CA SER A 282 -13.09 15.40 -36.17
C SER A 282 -13.04 14.47 -37.39
N TRP A 283 -13.76 13.35 -37.34
CA TRP A 283 -14.00 12.43 -38.44
C TRP A 283 -15.34 12.71 -39.11
N MET A 284 -15.34 12.82 -40.43
CA MET A 284 -16.54 12.89 -41.25
C MET A 284 -16.55 11.76 -42.30
N ILE A 285 -17.74 11.28 -42.61
CA ILE A 285 -17.95 10.40 -43.76
C ILE A 285 -17.82 11.28 -45.01
N PRO A 286 -16.97 10.92 -46.00
CA PRO A 286 -16.86 11.66 -47.25
C PRO A 286 -18.22 11.78 -47.94
N ALA A 287 -18.54 12.97 -48.47
CA ALA A 287 -19.81 13.23 -49.16
C ALA A 287 -19.99 12.43 -50.48
N GLU A 288 -18.95 11.76 -50.94
CA GLU A 288 -18.92 10.94 -52.17
C GLU A 288 -19.43 9.50 -51.97
N VAL A 289 -19.81 9.11 -50.74
CA VAL A 289 -20.35 7.78 -50.49
C VAL A 289 -21.87 7.79 -50.74
N ASP A 290 -22.27 7.24 -51.88
CA ASP A 290 -23.67 7.08 -52.28
C ASP A 290 -24.48 6.29 -51.23
N ASP A 291 -25.72 6.71 -50.93
CA ASP A 291 -26.60 6.03 -49.96
C ASP A 291 -26.84 4.55 -50.34
N ASN A 292 -26.77 4.23 -51.64
CA ASN A 292 -26.88 2.87 -52.16
C ASN A 292 -25.66 1.98 -51.83
N VAL A 293 -24.48 2.55 -51.61
CA VAL A 293 -23.28 1.84 -51.16
C VAL A 293 -23.32 1.64 -49.64
N LEU A 294 -23.84 2.63 -48.90
CA LEU A 294 -24.07 2.52 -47.45
C LEU A 294 -25.05 1.40 -47.09
N ALA A 295 -26.06 1.16 -47.93
CA ALA A 295 -27.07 0.11 -47.71
C ALA A 295 -26.54 -1.32 -47.97
N ASN A 296 -25.50 -1.48 -48.78
CA ASN A 296 -25.02 -2.80 -49.24
C ASN A 296 -23.71 -3.25 -48.58
N VAL A 297 -23.03 -2.38 -47.82
CA VAL A 297 -21.73 -2.68 -47.22
C VAL A 297 -21.81 -2.63 -45.69
N GLU A 298 -21.55 -3.76 -45.03
CA GLU A 298 -21.59 -3.87 -43.57
C GLU A 298 -20.47 -3.09 -42.85
N LYS A 299 -19.32 -2.88 -43.51
CA LYS A 299 -18.14 -2.20 -42.93
C LYS A 299 -17.43 -1.35 -43.98
N ILE A 300 -17.25 -0.06 -43.66
CA ILE A 300 -16.53 0.89 -44.51
C ILE A 300 -15.24 1.31 -43.80
N GLN A 301 -14.11 1.27 -44.52
CA GLN A 301 -12.86 1.83 -44.04
C GLN A 301 -12.69 3.26 -44.54
N LEU A 302 -12.67 4.22 -43.62
CA LEU A 302 -12.44 5.62 -43.93
C LEU A 302 -10.96 5.86 -44.25
N ASN A 303 -10.68 6.61 -45.32
CA ASN A 303 -9.32 6.99 -45.66
C ASN A 303 -8.91 8.20 -44.78
N PRO A 304 -7.85 8.08 -43.96
CA PRO A 304 -7.43 9.16 -43.07
C PRO A 304 -7.03 10.46 -43.79
N ASN A 305 -6.70 10.43 -45.09
CA ASN A 305 -6.34 11.64 -45.82
C ASN A 305 -7.55 12.49 -46.23
N THR A 306 -8.71 11.86 -46.48
CA THR A 306 -9.92 12.54 -46.98
C THR A 306 -11.02 12.65 -45.94
N SER A 307 -11.12 11.70 -45.01
CA SER A 307 -12.17 11.65 -43.99
C SER A 307 -11.85 12.40 -42.69
N PHE A 308 -10.60 12.83 -42.52
CA PHE A 308 -10.16 13.59 -41.36
C PHE A 308 -10.18 15.09 -41.65
N LEU A 309 -10.84 15.89 -40.80
CA LEU A 309 -11.02 17.34 -40.96
C LEU A 309 -9.73 18.18 -40.78
N GLY A 310 -8.58 17.54 -40.54
CA GLY A 310 -7.28 18.22 -40.40
C GLY A 310 -7.02 18.87 -39.03
N HIS A 311 -7.99 18.86 -38.11
CA HIS A 311 -7.81 19.34 -36.73
C HIS A 311 -8.06 18.21 -35.73
N ALA A 312 -7.23 18.13 -34.68
CA ALA A 312 -7.39 17.15 -33.62
C ALA A 312 -8.57 17.49 -32.70
N TYR A 313 -9.18 16.47 -32.09
CA TYR A 313 -10.23 16.64 -31.10
C TYR A 313 -9.72 17.48 -29.92
N ALA A 314 -10.52 18.47 -29.49
CA ALA A 314 -10.06 19.52 -28.58
C ALA A 314 -9.61 19.00 -27.20
N TYR A 315 -10.25 17.95 -26.68
CA TYR A 315 -9.92 17.39 -25.38
C TYR A 315 -10.21 15.89 -25.29
N GLY A 316 -9.18 15.07 -25.14
CA GLY A 316 -9.31 13.62 -24.97
C GLY A 316 -9.38 12.85 -26.29
N LEU A 317 -10.04 11.68 -26.27
CA LEU A 317 -10.23 10.84 -27.45
C LEU A 317 -11.50 11.20 -28.22
N ASP A 318 -11.39 11.14 -29.56
CA ASP A 318 -12.51 11.38 -30.46
C ASP A 318 -13.61 10.31 -30.27
N PRO A 319 -14.89 10.71 -30.07
CA PRO A 319 -16.02 9.79 -29.96
C PRO A 319 -16.18 8.80 -31.12
N ALA A 320 -15.73 9.15 -32.33
CA ALA A 320 -15.85 8.29 -33.51
C ALA A 320 -15.19 6.92 -33.32
N TRP A 321 -14.12 6.86 -32.53
CA TRP A 321 -13.41 5.61 -32.23
C TRP A 321 -14.25 4.61 -31.44
N ASN A 322 -15.27 5.05 -30.72
CA ASN A 322 -16.10 4.13 -29.93
C ASN A 322 -17.04 3.27 -30.80
N ILE A 323 -17.40 3.77 -31.99
CA ILE A 323 -18.26 3.07 -32.96
C ILE A 323 -17.40 2.21 -33.90
N ALA A 324 -16.11 2.53 -34.02
CA ALA A 324 -15.20 1.89 -34.97
C ALA A 324 -14.85 0.44 -34.59
N VAL A 325 -14.86 -0.46 -35.58
CA VAL A 325 -14.46 -1.87 -35.39
C VAL A 325 -12.98 -2.01 -35.02
N ASN A 326 -12.13 -1.08 -35.47
CA ASN A 326 -10.69 -1.06 -35.20
C ASN A 326 -10.30 -0.26 -33.94
N LYS A 327 -11.26 0.08 -33.06
CA LYS A 327 -11.03 0.76 -31.76
C LYS A 327 -9.88 0.14 -30.97
N LEU A 328 -9.88 -1.18 -30.84
CA LEU A 328 -8.92 -1.91 -30.00
C LEU A 328 -7.48 -1.75 -30.49
N ASN A 329 -7.25 -1.79 -31.81
CA ASN A 329 -5.91 -1.64 -32.39
C ASN A 329 -5.34 -0.23 -32.12
N PHE A 330 -6.19 0.80 -32.24
CA PHE A 330 -5.80 2.17 -31.95
C PHE A 330 -5.52 2.39 -30.45
N LEU A 331 -6.46 2.00 -29.58
CA LEU A 331 -6.34 2.17 -28.13
C LEU A 331 -5.18 1.38 -27.55
N ASN A 332 -4.91 0.17 -28.05
CA ASN A 332 -3.78 -0.63 -27.64
C ASN A 332 -2.45 0.12 -27.89
N SER A 333 -2.25 0.59 -29.13
CA SER A 333 -1.04 1.35 -29.50
C SER A 333 -0.88 2.64 -28.68
N PHE A 334 -1.97 3.37 -28.44
CA PHE A 334 -1.97 4.61 -27.65
C PHE A 334 -1.65 4.36 -26.18
N LYS A 335 -2.44 3.51 -25.51
CA LYS A 335 -2.31 3.25 -24.06
C LYS A 335 -0.97 2.60 -23.73
N MET A 336 -0.46 1.69 -24.56
CA MET A 336 0.86 1.08 -24.37
C MET A 336 1.98 2.14 -24.38
N LYS A 337 1.98 3.05 -25.36
CA LYS A 337 2.99 4.12 -25.46
C LYS A 337 2.90 5.13 -24.32
N MET A 338 1.68 5.51 -23.94
CA MET A 338 1.44 6.42 -22.82
C MET A 338 1.94 5.83 -21.49
N SER A 339 1.71 4.53 -21.26
CA SER A 339 2.23 3.78 -20.12
C SER A 339 3.77 3.82 -20.03
N VAL A 340 4.48 3.60 -21.14
CA VAL A 340 5.95 3.67 -21.18
C VAL A 340 6.44 5.08 -20.88
N ILE A 341 5.83 6.11 -21.49
CA ILE A 341 6.21 7.52 -21.24
C ILE A 341 6.10 7.86 -19.75
N ILE A 342 4.94 7.56 -19.15
CA ILE A 342 4.69 7.87 -17.73
C ILE A 342 5.64 7.10 -16.81
N GLY A 343 5.90 5.83 -17.13
CA GLY A 343 6.83 5.00 -16.35
C GLY A 343 8.26 5.56 -16.34
N VAL A 344 8.79 5.92 -17.52
CA VAL A 344 10.14 6.47 -17.64
C VAL A 344 10.26 7.82 -16.92
N PHE A 345 9.25 8.69 -17.03
CA PHE A 345 9.26 9.97 -16.29
C PHE A 345 9.20 9.76 -14.77
N GLN A 346 8.38 8.84 -14.28
CA GLN A 346 8.31 8.54 -12.85
C GLN A 346 9.62 7.95 -12.32
N MET A 347 10.25 7.03 -13.05
CA MET A 347 11.53 6.46 -12.68
C MET A 347 12.65 7.51 -12.69
N LEU A 348 12.70 8.35 -13.72
CA LEU A 348 13.66 9.46 -13.80
C LEU A 348 13.49 10.41 -12.62
N PHE A 349 12.25 10.73 -12.26
CA PHE A 349 11.94 11.53 -11.08
C PHE A 349 12.46 10.88 -9.79
N GLY A 350 12.29 9.56 -9.62
CA GLY A 350 12.84 8.81 -8.48
C GLY A 350 14.37 8.90 -8.39
N VAL A 351 15.09 8.77 -9.52
CA VAL A 351 16.55 8.93 -9.55
C VAL A 351 16.96 10.36 -9.23
N VAL A 352 16.19 11.38 -9.63
CA VAL A 352 16.45 12.78 -9.24
C VAL A 352 16.30 12.98 -7.72
N LEU A 353 15.40 12.26 -7.05
CA LEU A 353 15.27 12.33 -5.58
C LEU A 353 16.51 11.81 -4.85
N SER A 354 17.23 10.84 -5.41
CA SER A 354 18.48 10.36 -4.81
C SER A 354 19.58 11.43 -4.79
N LEU A 355 19.59 12.34 -5.76
CA LEU A 355 20.50 13.49 -5.77
C LEU A 355 20.28 14.41 -4.56
N PHE A 356 19.03 14.66 -4.18
CA PHE A 356 18.72 15.48 -3.01
C PHE A 356 19.21 14.81 -1.72
N ASN A 357 19.05 13.49 -1.60
CA ASN A 357 19.61 12.71 -0.49
C ASN A 357 21.15 12.86 -0.44
N TYR A 358 21.85 12.59 -1.54
CA TYR A 358 23.32 12.69 -1.57
C TYR A 358 23.83 14.10 -1.30
N ARG A 359 23.11 15.12 -1.78
CA ARG A 359 23.43 16.53 -1.50
C ARG A 359 23.28 16.86 -0.02
N PHE A 360 22.20 16.40 0.60
CA PHE A 360 21.90 16.67 2.00
C PHE A 360 22.89 15.99 2.96
N PHE A 361 23.25 14.74 2.69
CA PHE A 361 24.29 14.02 3.46
C PHE A 361 25.73 14.39 3.04
N ASN A 362 25.90 15.37 2.15
CA ASN A 362 27.19 15.86 1.63
C ASN A 362 28.11 14.75 1.05
N ARG A 363 27.51 13.71 0.44
CA ARG A 363 28.23 12.57 -0.14
C ARG A 363 28.64 12.84 -1.58
N LYS A 364 29.71 13.62 -1.76
CA LYS A 364 30.18 14.03 -3.10
C LYS A 364 30.58 12.84 -3.98
N ILE A 365 31.17 11.78 -3.40
CA ILE A 365 31.61 10.58 -4.13
C ILE A 365 30.41 9.92 -4.81
N ASP A 366 29.34 9.66 -4.05
CA ASP A 366 28.12 9.01 -4.57
C ASP A 366 27.44 9.81 -5.70
N ILE A 367 27.50 11.14 -5.67
CA ILE A 367 26.96 11.98 -6.76
C ILE A 367 27.67 11.68 -8.08
N TYR A 368 29.02 11.66 -8.07
CA TYR A 368 29.79 11.44 -9.29
C TYR A 368 29.79 9.98 -9.74
N THR A 369 29.82 9.04 -8.80
CA THR A 369 29.99 7.61 -9.13
C THR A 369 28.69 6.84 -9.28
N MET A 370 27.58 7.29 -8.68
CA MET A 370 26.30 6.60 -8.75
C MET A 370 25.28 7.43 -9.53
N PHE A 371 24.94 8.63 -9.04
CA PHE A 371 23.85 9.41 -9.63
C PHE A 371 24.09 9.76 -11.11
N ILE A 372 25.27 10.29 -11.46
CA ILE A 372 25.55 10.69 -12.86
C ILE A 372 25.47 9.48 -13.82
N PRO A 373 26.18 8.36 -13.59
CA PRO A 373 26.06 7.19 -14.46
C PRO A 373 24.65 6.60 -14.52
N GLN A 374 23.91 6.56 -13.40
CA GLN A 374 22.53 6.06 -13.37
C GLN A 374 21.59 6.92 -14.21
N MET A 375 21.68 8.24 -14.06
CA MET A 375 20.87 9.20 -14.82
C MET A 375 21.21 9.13 -16.31
N LEU A 376 22.49 9.08 -16.65
CA LEU A 376 22.95 8.97 -18.03
C LEU A 376 22.46 7.67 -18.67
N PHE A 377 22.65 6.52 -18.00
CA PHE A 377 22.17 5.22 -18.48
C PHE A 377 20.67 5.22 -18.79
N MET A 378 19.84 5.76 -17.88
CA MET A 378 18.40 5.89 -18.08
C MET A 378 18.03 6.83 -19.24
N CYS A 379 18.72 7.97 -19.35
CA CYS A 379 18.46 8.95 -20.40
C CYS A 379 18.85 8.44 -21.80
N CYS A 380 19.97 7.74 -21.93
CA CYS A 380 20.44 7.24 -23.22
C CYS A 380 19.52 6.18 -23.84
N ILE A 381 18.94 5.29 -23.02
CA ILE A 381 18.11 4.20 -23.53
C ILE A 381 16.62 4.59 -23.52
N PHE A 382 16.08 4.90 -22.34
CA PHE A 382 14.63 4.99 -22.15
C PHE A 382 14.07 6.37 -22.45
N LEU A 383 14.76 7.45 -22.06
CA LEU A 383 14.30 8.79 -22.42
C LEU A 383 14.38 9.00 -23.94
N TYR A 384 15.42 8.48 -24.59
CA TYR A 384 15.50 8.47 -26.05
C TYR A 384 14.33 7.71 -26.70
N LEU A 385 13.92 6.56 -26.16
CA LEU A 385 12.71 5.85 -26.61
C LEU A 385 11.45 6.72 -26.48
N CYS A 386 11.28 7.45 -25.37
CA CYS A 386 10.17 8.39 -25.21
C CYS A 386 10.19 9.51 -26.24
N ILE A 387 11.38 10.07 -26.53
CA ILE A 387 11.56 11.09 -27.57
C ILE A 387 11.17 10.53 -28.94
N LEU A 388 11.56 9.30 -29.28
CA LEU A 388 11.18 8.64 -30.54
C LEU A 388 9.66 8.42 -30.64
N ILE A 389 8.98 8.12 -29.54
CA ILE A 389 7.51 7.99 -29.52
C ILE A 389 6.86 9.33 -29.86
N ILE A 390 7.29 10.41 -29.19
CA ILE A 390 6.74 11.76 -29.42
C ILE A 390 7.05 12.22 -30.83
N TYR A 391 8.28 12.01 -31.31
CA TYR A 391 8.69 12.32 -32.67
C TYR A 391 7.85 11.57 -33.71
N LYS A 392 7.54 10.29 -33.45
CA LYS A 392 6.67 9.51 -34.32
C LYS A 392 5.26 10.09 -34.38
N TRP A 393 4.72 10.59 -33.27
CA TRP A 393 3.40 11.22 -33.22
C TRP A 393 3.33 12.57 -33.95
N THR A 394 4.42 13.34 -34.00
CA THR A 394 4.42 14.66 -34.63
C THR A 394 4.77 14.65 -36.11
N VAL A 395 5.62 13.72 -36.57
CA VAL A 395 6.19 13.77 -37.93
C VAL A 395 5.45 12.88 -38.93
N PHE A 396 4.97 11.70 -38.53
CA PHE A 396 4.40 10.75 -39.48
C PHE A 396 2.88 10.94 -39.62
N SER A 397 2.45 11.50 -40.75
CA SER A 397 1.05 11.68 -41.13
C SER A 397 0.55 10.60 -42.10
N ALA A 398 -0.74 10.64 -42.42
CA ALA A 398 -1.33 9.82 -43.48
C ALA A 398 -1.01 10.34 -44.89
N ALA A 399 -0.90 11.67 -45.06
CA ALA A 399 -0.56 12.29 -46.32
C ALA A 399 0.92 12.08 -46.69
N PRO A 400 1.26 11.97 -47.99
CA PRO A 400 2.63 12.07 -48.46
C PRO A 400 3.23 13.42 -48.08
N ALA A 401 4.44 13.43 -47.56
CA ALA A 401 5.11 14.64 -47.10
C ALA A 401 6.60 14.59 -47.41
N ASP A 402 7.19 15.72 -47.77
CA ASP A 402 8.63 15.83 -47.91
C ASP A 402 9.27 15.94 -46.53
N MET A 403 9.96 14.87 -46.11
CA MET A 403 10.66 14.81 -44.84
C MET A 403 12.17 14.97 -45.06
N ALA A 404 12.91 15.33 -44.01
CA ALA A 404 14.36 15.43 -44.05
C ALA A 404 15.08 14.11 -44.43
N VAL A 405 14.37 12.98 -44.43
CA VAL A 405 14.86 11.63 -44.79
C VAL A 405 14.49 11.25 -46.25
N GLY A 406 13.68 12.06 -46.93
CA GLY A 406 13.19 11.85 -48.31
C GLY A 406 11.68 12.03 -48.46
N HIS A 407 11.16 11.78 -49.67
CA HIS A 407 9.73 11.85 -49.95
C HIS A 407 8.98 10.69 -49.29
N TYR A 408 8.20 10.96 -48.24
CA TYR A 408 7.43 9.94 -47.54
C TYR A 408 6.18 9.58 -48.35
N PRO A 409 6.03 8.32 -48.82
CA PRO A 409 4.97 7.93 -49.75
C PRO A 409 3.63 7.61 -49.06
N GLY A 410 3.56 7.64 -47.71
CA GLY A 410 2.34 7.46 -46.93
C GLY A 410 2.45 6.50 -45.75
N SER A 411 1.33 6.27 -45.05
CA SER A 411 1.22 5.55 -43.76
C SER A 411 1.82 4.14 -43.71
N HIS A 412 1.89 3.44 -44.84
CA HIS A 412 2.40 2.07 -44.93
C HIS A 412 3.92 1.96 -44.72
N CYS A 413 4.67 3.07 -44.87
CA CYS A 413 6.12 3.12 -44.64
C CYS A 413 6.52 3.67 -43.26
N ALA A 414 5.59 3.78 -42.31
CA ALA A 414 5.91 4.28 -40.98
C ALA A 414 6.79 3.28 -40.18
N PRO A 415 8.00 3.67 -39.72
CA PRO A 415 8.93 2.75 -39.06
C PRO A 415 8.39 2.15 -37.75
N SER A 416 8.76 0.90 -37.44
CA SER A 416 8.45 0.24 -36.16
C SER A 416 9.40 0.69 -35.06
N LEU A 417 8.85 1.12 -33.91
CA LEU A 417 9.63 1.55 -32.75
C LEU A 417 10.39 0.38 -32.09
N LEU A 418 9.75 -0.79 -32.01
CA LEU A 418 10.34 -1.98 -31.36
C LEU A 418 11.54 -2.50 -32.14
N ILE A 419 11.42 -2.60 -33.47
CA ILE A 419 12.53 -3.02 -34.33
C ILE A 419 13.66 -1.98 -34.28
N GLY A 420 13.32 -0.69 -34.24
CA GLY A 420 14.32 0.38 -34.04
C GLY A 420 15.11 0.21 -32.74
N LEU A 421 14.45 -0.12 -31.63
CA LEU A 421 15.10 -0.38 -30.34
C LEU A 421 16.01 -1.63 -30.39
N ILE A 422 15.58 -2.71 -31.07
CA ILE A 422 16.40 -3.91 -31.23
C ILE A 422 17.66 -3.60 -32.07
N PHE A 423 17.50 -2.89 -33.18
CA PHE A 423 18.62 -2.51 -34.05
C PHE A 423 19.61 -1.57 -33.37
N MET A 424 19.13 -0.70 -32.47
CA MET A 424 19.97 0.14 -31.64
C MET A 424 20.98 -0.69 -30.84
N PHE A 425 20.53 -1.77 -30.18
CA PHE A 425 21.43 -2.64 -29.40
C PHE A 425 22.24 -3.63 -30.25
N MET A 426 21.75 -4.02 -31.42
CA MET A 426 22.46 -4.95 -32.32
C MET A 426 23.47 -4.26 -33.26
N PHE A 427 23.63 -2.94 -33.18
CA PHE A 427 24.51 -2.16 -34.07
C PHE A 427 24.25 -2.39 -35.57
N GLN A 428 23.01 -2.72 -35.95
CA GLN A 428 22.67 -2.98 -37.35
C GLN A 428 22.48 -1.67 -38.12
N GLN A 429 23.04 -1.60 -39.34
CA GLN A 429 22.82 -0.45 -40.21
C GLN A 429 21.39 -0.41 -40.73
N ARG A 430 20.82 0.80 -40.79
CA ARG A 430 19.48 1.04 -41.36
C ARG A 430 19.64 1.65 -42.73
N ASN A 431 18.88 1.13 -43.68
CA ASN A 431 18.81 1.70 -45.01
C ASN A 431 18.04 3.04 -44.96
N TYR A 432 18.56 4.03 -45.68
CA TYR A 432 18.00 5.36 -45.83
C TYR A 432 17.39 5.51 -47.23
N GLY A 433 16.32 6.31 -47.36
CA GLY A 433 15.64 6.60 -48.63
C GLY A 433 14.35 5.82 -48.87
N PHE A 434 13.29 6.54 -49.26
CA PHE A 434 12.04 5.96 -49.75
C PHE A 434 12.25 5.62 -51.24
N GLY A 435 12.37 4.35 -51.58
CA GLY A 435 12.41 3.93 -52.99
C GLY A 435 11.00 3.95 -53.59
N ASP A 436 10.89 4.20 -54.90
CA ASP A 436 9.63 4.42 -55.65
C ASP A 436 8.56 3.30 -55.55
N SER A 437 8.84 2.17 -54.90
CA SER A 437 7.88 1.06 -54.76
C SER A 437 8.09 0.13 -53.55
N LYS A 438 9.08 0.39 -52.69
CA LYS A 438 9.31 -0.41 -51.47
C LYS A 438 9.64 0.52 -50.31
N CYS A 439 8.97 0.33 -49.18
CA CYS A 439 9.33 0.96 -47.91
C CYS A 439 10.67 0.40 -47.43
N VAL A 440 11.78 0.99 -47.87
CA VAL A 440 13.12 0.56 -47.48
C VAL A 440 13.63 1.30 -46.23
N THR A 441 12.96 2.39 -45.83
CA THR A 441 13.36 3.19 -44.67
C THR A 441 12.93 2.57 -43.36
N ASN A 442 13.91 2.24 -42.53
CA ASN A 442 13.67 2.00 -41.12
C ASN A 442 14.07 3.19 -40.25
N ALA A 443 14.64 4.28 -40.77
CA ALA A 443 15.11 5.44 -40.00
C ALA A 443 14.03 6.53 -39.80
N PHE A 444 14.09 7.23 -38.66
CA PHE A 444 13.21 8.32 -38.24
C PHE A 444 13.75 9.71 -38.64
N TYR A 445 15.07 9.91 -38.56
CA TYR A 445 15.74 11.19 -38.86
C TYR A 445 17.15 10.95 -39.45
N PRO A 446 17.71 11.90 -40.23
CA PRO A 446 19.04 11.73 -40.82
C PRO A 446 20.13 11.66 -39.72
N GLY A 447 21.09 10.74 -39.87
CA GLY A 447 22.17 10.55 -38.88
C GLY A 447 21.80 9.71 -37.65
N GLN A 448 20.59 9.14 -37.59
CA GLN A 448 20.12 8.34 -36.45
C GLN A 448 21.06 7.20 -36.05
N VAL A 449 21.64 6.47 -37.01
CA VAL A 449 22.53 5.33 -36.69
C VAL A 449 23.76 5.79 -35.91
N GLY A 450 24.39 6.89 -36.31
CA GLY A 450 25.56 7.43 -35.60
C GLY A 450 25.22 7.89 -34.18
N PHE A 451 24.06 8.55 -34.00
CA PHE A 451 23.60 8.99 -32.68
C PHE A 451 23.24 7.82 -31.76
N GLU A 452 22.54 6.80 -32.27
CA GLU A 452 22.19 5.59 -31.52
C GLU A 452 23.42 4.81 -31.08
N GLN A 453 24.41 4.66 -31.97
CA GLN A 453 25.70 4.03 -31.63
C GLN A 453 26.42 4.79 -30.51
N PHE A 454 26.46 6.13 -30.59
CA PHE A 454 27.01 6.96 -29.54
C PHE A 454 26.29 6.74 -28.20
N LEU A 455 24.96 6.79 -28.17
CA LEU A 455 24.17 6.58 -26.95
C LEU A 455 24.42 5.21 -26.31
N VAL A 456 24.46 4.13 -27.11
CA VAL A 456 24.73 2.78 -26.59
C VAL A 456 26.14 2.65 -26.05
N VAL A 457 27.15 3.21 -26.72
CA VAL A 457 28.54 3.20 -26.22
C VAL A 457 28.63 3.91 -24.88
N VAL A 458 28.00 5.08 -24.73
CA VAL A 458 28.01 5.79 -23.45
C VAL A 458 27.27 5.00 -22.37
N ALA A 459 26.11 4.40 -22.68
CA ALA A 459 25.36 3.56 -21.73
C ALA A 459 26.17 2.34 -21.27
N VAL A 460 26.91 1.68 -22.17
CA VAL A 460 27.79 0.55 -21.83
C VAL A 460 28.96 1.00 -20.96
N LEU A 461 29.55 2.17 -21.23
CA LEU A 461 30.61 2.76 -20.41
C LEU A 461 30.15 3.10 -18.98
N CYS A 462 28.88 3.45 -18.79
CA CYS A 462 28.33 3.77 -17.46
C CYS A 462 28.38 2.57 -16.50
N ALA A 463 28.17 1.34 -16.95
CA ALA A 463 28.14 0.17 -16.07
C ALA A 463 29.49 -0.11 -15.38
N PRO A 464 30.63 -0.21 -16.10
CA PRO A 464 31.95 -0.30 -15.47
C PRO A 464 32.30 0.90 -14.59
N THR A 465 31.87 2.11 -14.95
CA THR A 465 32.13 3.30 -14.11
C THR A 465 31.46 3.19 -12.75
N MET A 466 30.22 2.71 -12.67
CA MET A 466 29.53 2.49 -11.38
C MET A 466 30.19 1.39 -10.55
N LEU A 467 30.64 0.31 -11.20
CA LEU A 467 31.18 -0.87 -10.53
C LEU A 467 32.56 -0.61 -9.91
N PHE A 468 33.48 0.00 -10.66
CA PHE A 468 34.88 0.11 -10.25
C PHE A 468 35.25 1.46 -9.63
N VAL A 469 34.62 2.57 -10.04
CA VAL A 469 35.10 3.91 -9.65
C VAL A 469 34.83 4.18 -8.17
N LYS A 470 33.65 3.82 -7.64
CA LYS A 470 33.32 4.02 -6.22
C LYS A 470 34.25 3.28 -5.26
N PRO A 471 34.43 1.94 -5.34
CA PRO A 471 35.32 1.22 -4.42
C PRO A 471 36.77 1.68 -4.57
N TYR A 472 37.20 2.04 -5.79
CA TYR A 472 38.54 2.58 -6.02
C TYR A 472 38.76 3.94 -5.33
N LEU A 473 37.80 4.86 -5.41
CA LEU A 473 37.91 6.16 -4.74
C LEU A 473 37.94 6.02 -3.22
N ILE A 474 37.10 5.15 -2.65
CA ILE A 474 37.11 4.85 -1.20
C ILE A 474 38.45 4.23 -0.79
N TYR A 475 38.98 3.28 -1.56
CA TYR A 475 40.30 2.69 -1.31
C TYR A 475 41.42 3.74 -1.32
N ARG A 476 41.38 4.66 -2.29
CA ARG A 476 42.37 5.75 -2.41
C ARG A 476 42.28 6.71 -1.23
N GLU A 477 41.08 7.07 -0.78
CA GLU A 477 40.86 7.94 0.37
C GLU A 477 41.36 7.29 1.66
N ARG A 478 41.05 6.00 1.91
CA ARG A 478 41.60 5.24 3.04
C ARG A 478 43.14 5.20 3.02
N LYS A 479 43.75 4.95 1.86
CA LYS A 479 45.21 4.93 1.71
C LYS A 479 45.85 6.29 1.98
N ASN A 480 45.21 7.38 1.56
CA ASN A 480 45.69 8.73 1.83
C ASN A 480 45.53 9.11 3.31
N ARG A 481 44.38 8.78 3.94
CA ARG A 481 44.17 8.98 5.38
C ARG A 481 45.20 8.24 6.23
N LEU A 482 45.61 7.04 5.81
CA LEU A 482 46.67 6.28 6.47
C LEU A 482 48.05 6.96 6.33
N LYS A 483 48.34 7.59 5.18
CA LYS A 483 49.57 8.37 4.95
C LYS A 483 49.58 9.66 5.78
N ASP A 484 48.47 10.39 5.82
CA ASP A 484 48.35 11.64 6.57
C ASP A 484 48.39 11.38 8.10
N GLY A 485 47.84 10.25 8.56
CA GLY A 485 47.97 9.81 9.96
C GLY A 485 49.41 9.45 10.37
N HIS A 486 50.26 9.00 9.45
CA HIS A 486 51.70 8.84 9.72
C HIS A 486 52.46 10.17 9.73
N ILE A 487 51.95 11.22 9.07
CA ILE A 487 52.55 12.56 9.07
C ILE A 487 52.18 13.33 10.35
N ALA A 488 50.96 13.15 10.88
CA ALA A 488 50.53 13.80 12.14
C ALA A 488 51.34 13.32 13.36
N ILE A 489 51.82 12.08 13.39
CA ILE A 489 52.67 11.55 14.48
C ILE A 489 54.10 12.14 14.40
N HIS A 490 54.53 12.64 13.23
CA HIS A 490 55.85 13.23 13.03
C HIS A 490 55.91 14.76 13.16
N ALA A 491 54.76 15.44 13.36
CA ALA A 491 54.69 16.90 13.40
C ALA A 491 54.78 17.52 14.80
N ASP A 492 54.79 16.72 15.87
CA ASP A 492 54.82 17.19 17.27
C ASP A 492 56.07 16.70 18.02
N MET A 493 57.25 16.92 17.44
CA MET A 493 58.54 16.60 18.07
C MET A 493 59.54 17.76 18.07
N ASN A 494 59.08 19.01 17.99
CA ASN A 494 59.94 20.19 18.19
C ASN A 494 59.16 21.39 18.75
N SER A 495 58.82 21.33 20.03
CA SER A 495 58.86 22.49 20.93
C SER A 495 58.91 21.96 22.36
N ASP A 496 60.07 22.10 23.00
CA ASP A 496 60.23 22.04 24.45
C ASP A 496 59.22 23.00 25.09
N ASP A 497 58.23 22.45 25.80
CA ASP A 497 57.75 22.96 27.09
C ASP A 497 56.81 21.93 27.72
N THR A 498 57.09 21.64 28.98
CA THR A 498 56.38 20.67 29.82
C THR A 498 54.94 21.07 30.08
N GLU A 499 53.95 20.26 29.68
CA GLU A 499 52.68 20.11 30.40
C GLU A 499 51.89 18.86 29.94
N ALA A 500 51.08 18.32 30.85
CA ALA A 500 50.61 16.94 30.91
C ALA A 500 49.83 16.41 29.68
N VAL A 501 50.25 15.23 29.16
CA VAL A 501 49.44 14.41 28.26
C VAL A 501 48.87 13.22 29.02
N GLN A 502 47.55 13.23 29.22
CA GLN A 502 46.79 12.10 29.74
C GLN A 502 46.89 10.91 28.78
N ILE A 503 47.36 9.78 29.29
CA ILE A 503 47.29 8.48 28.62
C ILE A 503 45.81 8.10 28.50
N LYS A 504 45.25 8.17 27.29
CA LYS A 504 43.95 7.55 27.00
C LYS A 504 44.22 6.09 26.63
N GLU A 505 44.06 5.21 27.62
CA GLU A 505 44.06 3.76 27.44
C GLU A 505 43.05 3.35 26.35
N LYS A 506 43.49 2.43 25.47
CA LYS A 506 42.60 1.65 24.61
C LYS A 506 41.75 0.71 25.47
N PRO A 507 40.42 0.62 25.30
CA PRO A 507 39.71 -0.58 25.65
C PRO A 507 39.74 -1.56 24.47
N SER A 508 40.20 -2.75 24.80
CA SER A 508 40.11 -3.99 24.04
C SER A 508 38.68 -4.40 23.70
N SER A 509 38.55 -4.97 22.51
CA SER A 509 37.53 -5.92 22.04
C SER A 509 36.58 -6.52 23.08
N SER A 510 35.28 -6.21 22.97
CA SER A 510 34.21 -7.21 22.71
C SER A 510 32.82 -6.58 22.82
N SER A 511 31.92 -7.01 21.91
CA SER A 511 30.45 -6.91 21.89
C SER A 511 29.78 -5.55 21.60
N SER A 512 29.18 -5.42 20.41
CA SER A 512 27.94 -4.67 20.11
C SER A 512 27.53 -4.92 18.66
N SER A 513 26.56 -5.81 18.36
CA SER A 513 25.13 -5.49 18.21
C SER A 513 24.83 -4.35 17.22
N SER A 514 24.59 -4.77 15.98
CA SER A 514 23.67 -4.27 14.95
C SER A 514 23.00 -2.89 15.12
N SER A 515 23.10 -2.12 14.04
CA SER A 515 22.21 -1.04 13.54
C SER A 515 22.52 0.42 13.95
N ALA A 516 23.45 1.04 13.22
CA ALA A 516 23.46 2.48 12.98
C ALA A 516 23.77 2.73 11.49
N GLY A 517 22.93 3.55 10.85
CA GLY A 517 22.78 3.58 9.39
C GLY A 517 24.04 3.85 8.58
N ALA A 518 24.32 2.93 7.65
CA ALA A 518 25.03 3.05 6.36
C ALA A 518 26.32 3.90 6.26
N HIS A 519 26.88 4.43 7.33
CA HIS A 519 28.09 5.27 7.26
C HIS A 519 29.16 4.96 8.29
N ASP A 520 28.85 4.31 9.41
CA ASP A 520 29.91 3.75 10.28
C ASP A 520 30.28 2.32 9.89
N GLU A 521 29.40 1.56 9.22
CA GLU A 521 29.78 0.24 8.68
C GLU A 521 30.80 0.35 7.53
N HIS A 522 30.83 1.48 6.81
CA HIS A 522 31.76 1.66 5.69
C HIS A 522 33.19 1.98 6.12
N ASP A 523 33.50 2.26 7.37
CA ASP A 523 34.90 2.39 7.81
C ASP A 523 35.49 1.04 8.27
N ASP A 524 34.66 0.12 8.77
CA ASP A 524 35.07 -1.23 9.22
C ASP A 524 34.93 -2.34 8.16
N MET A 525 34.12 -2.13 7.11
CA MET A 525 33.95 -3.15 6.06
C MET A 525 35.25 -3.39 5.26
N ASN A 526 35.48 -4.67 4.97
CA ASN A 526 36.56 -5.09 4.10
C ASN A 526 36.36 -4.51 2.69
N ILE A 527 37.45 -4.15 2.00
CA ILE A 527 37.37 -3.63 0.62
C ILE A 527 36.65 -4.64 -0.30
N SER A 528 36.81 -5.94 -0.02
CA SER A 528 36.09 -7.02 -0.72
C SER A 528 34.57 -6.94 -0.53
N GLU A 529 34.08 -6.62 0.67
CA GLU A 529 32.64 -6.48 0.94
C GLU A 529 32.06 -5.27 0.22
N ILE A 530 32.77 -4.14 0.23
CA ILE A 530 32.38 -2.94 -0.52
C ILE A 530 32.27 -3.24 -2.01
N PHE A 531 33.23 -4.00 -2.56
CA PHE A 531 33.21 -4.39 -3.96
C PHE A 531 32.01 -5.30 -4.28
N ILE A 532 31.73 -6.30 -3.44
CA ILE A 532 30.59 -7.23 -3.64
C ILE A 532 29.25 -6.47 -3.58
N ILE A 533 29.04 -5.63 -2.56
CA ILE A 533 27.81 -4.84 -2.40
C ILE A 533 27.61 -3.90 -3.60
N GLN A 534 28.69 -3.24 -4.03
CA GLN A 534 28.63 -2.35 -5.20
C GLN A 534 28.34 -3.12 -6.50
N ALA A 535 28.89 -4.33 -6.65
CA ALA A 535 28.63 -5.19 -7.80
C ALA A 535 27.15 -5.60 -7.85
N ILE A 536 26.58 -6.04 -6.72
CA ILE A 536 25.16 -6.38 -6.60
C ILE A 536 24.30 -5.16 -6.97
N HIS A 537 24.58 -3.99 -6.38
CA HIS A 537 23.83 -2.77 -6.65
C HIS A 537 23.90 -2.35 -8.13
N THR A 538 25.05 -2.50 -8.78
CA THR A 538 25.21 -2.16 -10.21
C THR A 538 24.41 -3.13 -11.09
N ILE A 539 24.46 -4.43 -10.82
CA ILE A 539 23.72 -5.46 -11.56
C ILE A 539 22.21 -5.27 -11.36
N GLU A 540 21.77 -5.09 -10.11
CA GLU A 540 20.38 -4.85 -9.75
C GLU A 540 19.85 -3.58 -10.43
N PHE A 541 20.62 -2.49 -10.43
CA PHE A 541 20.22 -1.27 -11.10
C PHE A 541 20.07 -1.46 -12.63
N CYS A 542 21.08 -2.02 -13.31
CA CYS A 542 21.05 -2.17 -14.76
C CYS A 542 19.93 -3.11 -15.23
N LEU A 543 19.78 -4.28 -14.60
CA LEU A 543 18.71 -5.23 -14.91
C LEU A 543 17.33 -4.71 -14.46
N GLY A 544 17.30 -4.08 -13.29
CA GLY A 544 16.11 -3.45 -12.72
C GLY A 544 15.57 -2.35 -13.62
N CYS A 545 16.40 -1.51 -14.23
CA CYS A 545 15.93 -0.46 -15.13
C CYS A 545 15.14 -1.00 -16.34
N ILE A 546 15.56 -2.13 -16.91
CA ILE A 546 14.82 -2.79 -18.01
C ILE A 546 13.53 -3.42 -17.48
N SER A 547 13.63 -4.18 -16.39
CA SER A 547 12.50 -4.89 -15.78
C SER A 547 11.41 -3.93 -15.29
N HIS A 548 11.78 -2.86 -14.60
CA HIS A 548 10.85 -1.84 -14.09
C HIS A 548 10.17 -1.09 -15.23
N THR A 549 10.92 -0.68 -16.28
CA THR A 549 10.30 -0.03 -17.45
C THR A 549 9.26 -0.94 -18.11
N ALA A 550 9.54 -2.23 -18.24
CA ALA A 550 8.57 -3.19 -18.76
C ALA A 550 7.38 -3.40 -17.81
N SER A 551 7.59 -3.37 -16.49
CA SER A 551 6.51 -3.51 -15.48
C SER A 551 5.46 -2.41 -15.60
N TYR A 552 5.82 -1.21 -16.08
CA TYR A 552 4.88 -0.12 -16.32
C TYR A 552 3.82 -0.43 -17.39
N LEU A 553 4.05 -1.41 -18.28
CA LEU A 553 3.05 -1.89 -19.25
C LEU A 553 1.76 -2.37 -18.57
N ARG A 554 1.81 -2.67 -17.28
CA ARG A 554 0.63 -2.98 -16.46
C ARG A 554 -0.41 -1.85 -16.46
N LEU A 555 0.03 -0.59 -16.50
CA LEU A 555 -0.86 0.57 -16.63
C LEU A 555 -1.77 0.42 -17.84
N TRP A 556 -1.18 0.04 -18.97
CA TRP A 556 -1.91 -0.23 -20.20
C TRP A 556 -2.80 -1.47 -20.08
N ALA A 557 -2.24 -2.61 -19.69
CA ALA A 557 -2.95 -3.89 -19.68
C ALA A 557 -4.24 -3.83 -18.84
N LEU A 558 -4.16 -3.25 -17.63
CA LEU A 558 -5.31 -3.14 -16.74
C LEU A 558 -6.33 -2.11 -17.23
N SER A 559 -5.87 -0.97 -17.78
CA SER A 559 -6.77 0.03 -18.37
C SER A 559 -7.51 -0.46 -19.62
N LEU A 560 -6.93 -1.41 -20.36
CA LEU A 560 -7.59 -2.06 -21.49
C LEU A 560 -8.59 -3.10 -20.99
N ALA A 561 -8.19 -3.95 -20.03
CA ALA A 561 -9.06 -4.95 -19.43
C ALA A 561 -10.31 -4.30 -18.80
N HIS A 562 -10.14 -3.22 -18.03
CA HIS A 562 -11.25 -2.47 -17.45
C HIS A 562 -12.22 -1.95 -18.51
N ALA A 563 -11.71 -1.29 -19.57
CA ALA A 563 -12.55 -0.77 -20.65
C ALA A 563 -13.31 -1.89 -21.40
N GLN A 564 -12.67 -3.04 -21.62
CA GLN A 564 -13.31 -4.20 -22.28
C GLN A 564 -14.36 -4.87 -21.39
N LEU A 565 -14.07 -5.04 -20.09
CA LEU A 565 -15.04 -5.61 -19.15
C LEU A 565 -16.30 -4.74 -19.07
N SER A 566 -16.13 -3.41 -19.01
CA SER A 566 -17.24 -2.46 -19.02
C SER A 566 -18.09 -2.56 -20.29
N ASP A 567 -17.46 -2.69 -21.47
CA ASP A 567 -18.20 -2.79 -22.74
C ASP A 567 -18.95 -4.12 -22.88
N VAL A 568 -18.34 -5.24 -22.46
CA VAL A 568 -19.01 -6.55 -22.43
C VAL A 568 -20.21 -6.54 -21.49
N LEU A 569 -20.07 -5.93 -20.31
CA LEU A 569 -21.13 -5.84 -19.31
C LEU A 569 -22.29 -4.97 -19.82
N TRP A 570 -21.98 -3.85 -20.48
CA TRP A 570 -22.98 -3.03 -21.17
C TRP A 570 -23.70 -3.83 -22.28
N ALA A 571 -22.95 -4.51 -23.13
CA ALA A 571 -23.49 -5.23 -24.29
C ALA A 571 -24.30 -6.46 -23.91
N MET A 572 -23.90 -7.20 -22.87
CA MET A 572 -24.57 -8.45 -22.46
C MET A 572 -25.74 -8.23 -21.51
N VAL A 573 -25.73 -7.16 -20.71
CA VAL A 573 -26.78 -6.90 -19.71
C VAL A 573 -27.70 -5.77 -20.16
N LEU A 574 -27.14 -4.57 -20.32
CA LEU A 574 -27.95 -3.36 -20.52
C LEU A 574 -28.60 -3.30 -21.92
N ARG A 575 -27.90 -3.79 -22.96
CA ARG A 575 -28.45 -3.82 -24.33
C ARG A 575 -29.72 -4.68 -24.43
N ILE A 576 -29.80 -5.77 -23.67
CA ILE A 576 -30.97 -6.66 -23.64
C ILE A 576 -32.17 -5.92 -23.04
N ALA A 577 -31.96 -5.05 -22.04
CA ALA A 577 -33.03 -4.28 -21.42
C ALA A 577 -33.79 -3.43 -22.45
N PHE A 578 -33.09 -2.80 -23.40
CA PHE A 578 -33.70 -1.93 -24.41
C PHE A 578 -34.47 -2.68 -25.52
N GLY A 579 -34.44 -4.01 -25.55
CA GLY A 579 -35.20 -4.80 -26.53
C GLY A 579 -36.67 -5.00 -26.17
N PHE A 580 -37.06 -4.79 -24.90
CA PHE A 580 -38.43 -5.03 -24.44
C PHE A 580 -39.31 -3.79 -24.57
N GLN A 581 -40.46 -3.92 -25.25
CA GLN A 581 -41.45 -2.85 -25.40
C GLN A 581 -42.67 -3.08 -24.47
N GLY A 582 -43.33 -2.00 -24.07
CA GLY A 582 -44.57 -2.01 -23.26
C GLY A 582 -44.36 -1.90 -21.73
N TYR A 583 -45.46 -1.88 -20.96
CA TYR A 583 -45.45 -1.68 -19.50
C TYR A 583 -44.74 -2.81 -18.74
N ALA A 584 -44.88 -4.07 -19.17
CA ALA A 584 -44.11 -5.19 -18.64
C ALA A 584 -42.61 -5.06 -18.95
N GLY A 585 -42.27 -4.47 -20.10
CA GLY A 585 -40.89 -4.13 -20.47
C GLY A 585 -40.27 -3.09 -19.54
N ALA A 586 -41.03 -2.09 -19.10
CA ALA A 586 -40.53 -1.07 -18.16
C ALA A 586 -40.12 -1.67 -16.80
N ILE A 587 -40.89 -2.63 -16.27
CA ILE A 587 -40.55 -3.36 -15.03
C ILE A 587 -39.30 -4.22 -15.24
N ALA A 588 -39.20 -4.91 -16.38
CA ALA A 588 -38.03 -5.70 -16.72
C ALA A 588 -36.77 -4.83 -16.87
N VAL A 589 -36.86 -3.67 -17.51
CA VAL A 589 -35.76 -2.70 -17.64
C VAL A 589 -35.28 -2.25 -16.26
N TYR A 590 -36.19 -1.90 -15.34
CA TYR A 590 -35.80 -1.49 -13.99
C TYR A 590 -35.02 -2.57 -13.25
N LEU A 591 -35.48 -3.83 -13.29
CA LEU A 591 -34.79 -4.95 -12.64
C LEU A 591 -33.42 -5.22 -13.29
N ILE A 592 -33.32 -5.16 -14.61
CA ILE A 592 -32.05 -5.38 -15.33
C ILE A 592 -31.06 -4.23 -15.05
N VAL A 593 -31.51 -2.98 -15.01
CA VAL A 593 -30.67 -1.82 -14.66
C VAL A 593 -30.21 -1.91 -13.20
N TRP A 594 -31.07 -2.35 -12.28
CA TRP A 594 -30.68 -2.58 -10.89
C TRP A 594 -29.60 -3.68 -10.79
N ALA A 595 -29.79 -4.80 -11.51
CA ALA A 595 -28.79 -5.87 -11.57
C ALA A 595 -27.47 -5.40 -12.20
N PHE A 596 -27.53 -4.62 -13.28
CA PHE A 596 -26.37 -3.97 -13.91
C PHE A 596 -25.63 -3.08 -12.90
N GLY A 597 -26.35 -2.24 -12.15
CA GLY A 597 -25.76 -1.37 -11.13
C GLY A 597 -25.05 -2.15 -10.02
N MET A 598 -25.68 -3.20 -9.47
CA MET A 598 -25.06 -4.06 -8.46
C MET A 598 -23.81 -4.76 -8.97
N LEU A 599 -23.87 -5.33 -10.17
CA LEU A 599 -22.74 -6.05 -10.76
C LEU A 599 -21.59 -5.09 -11.10
N THR A 600 -21.90 -3.87 -11.56
CA THR A 600 -20.93 -2.80 -11.78
C THR A 600 -20.24 -2.41 -10.47
N ILE A 601 -20.97 -2.20 -9.37
CA ILE A 601 -20.37 -1.84 -8.08
C ILE A 601 -19.47 -2.97 -7.56
N CYS A 602 -19.96 -4.21 -7.56
CA CYS A 602 -19.23 -5.35 -6.99
C CYS A 602 -17.99 -5.73 -7.83
N ILE A 603 -18.14 -5.87 -9.15
CA ILE A 603 -17.07 -6.37 -10.01
C ILE A 603 -16.16 -5.23 -10.48
N LEU A 604 -16.72 -4.21 -11.13
CA LEU A 604 -15.95 -3.13 -11.73
C LEU A 604 -15.41 -2.17 -10.67
N VAL A 605 -16.22 -1.68 -9.73
CA VAL A 605 -15.74 -0.66 -8.77
C VAL A 605 -14.93 -1.26 -7.64
N LEU A 606 -15.42 -2.33 -6.99
CA LEU A 606 -14.73 -2.90 -5.83
C LEU A 606 -13.59 -3.84 -6.23
N MET A 607 -13.86 -4.89 -7.01
CA MET A 607 -12.87 -5.94 -7.28
C MET A 607 -11.74 -5.45 -8.20
N GLU A 608 -12.09 -4.88 -9.36
CA GLU A 608 -11.12 -4.31 -10.30
C GLU A 608 -10.46 -3.04 -9.73
N GLY A 609 -11.21 -2.20 -9.01
CA GLY A 609 -10.63 -1.05 -8.30
C GLY A 609 -9.58 -1.46 -7.26
N LEU A 610 -9.81 -2.51 -6.47
CA LEU A 610 -8.82 -3.04 -5.53
C LEU A 610 -7.58 -3.61 -6.24
N SER A 611 -7.78 -4.30 -7.36
CA SER A 611 -6.69 -4.79 -8.21
C SER A 611 -5.82 -3.64 -8.74
N ALA A 612 -6.44 -2.61 -9.30
CA ALA A 612 -5.75 -1.40 -9.77
C ALA A 612 -5.03 -0.66 -8.65
N PHE A 613 -5.62 -0.59 -7.45
CA PHE A 613 -5.00 -0.02 -6.25
C PHE A 613 -3.70 -0.74 -5.88
N LEU A 614 -3.72 -2.07 -5.78
CA LEU A 614 -2.54 -2.87 -5.43
C LEU A 614 -1.45 -2.78 -6.51
N HIS A 615 -1.84 -2.72 -7.78
CA HIS A 615 -0.90 -2.55 -8.88
C HIS A 615 -0.25 -1.16 -8.91
N ALA A 616 -1.01 -0.10 -8.62
CA ALA A 616 -0.45 1.24 -8.45
C ALA A 616 0.50 1.31 -7.23
N LEU A 617 0.17 0.60 -6.15
CA LEU A 617 0.98 0.57 -4.92
C LEU A 617 2.30 -0.15 -5.19
N ARG A 618 2.26 -1.28 -5.90
CA ARG A 618 3.46 -2.01 -6.33
C ARG A 618 4.41 -1.12 -7.13
N LEU A 619 3.88 -0.37 -8.11
CA LEU A 619 4.67 0.58 -8.91
C LEU A 619 5.39 1.63 -8.05
N HIS A 620 4.83 1.99 -6.90
CA HIS A 620 5.49 2.92 -5.99
C HIS A 620 6.55 2.24 -5.12
N TRP A 621 6.26 1.06 -4.57
CA TRP A 621 7.19 0.35 -3.68
C TRP A 621 8.40 -0.20 -4.42
N VAL A 622 8.20 -0.86 -5.56
CA VAL A 622 9.29 -1.57 -6.24
C VAL A 622 9.97 -0.68 -7.29
N GLU A 623 9.21 0.04 -8.11
CA GLU A 623 9.78 0.79 -9.24
C GLU A 623 10.21 2.22 -8.86
N PHE A 624 9.48 2.91 -7.98
CA PHE A 624 9.78 4.30 -7.59
C PHE A 624 10.71 4.39 -6.36
N GLN A 625 10.36 3.71 -5.25
CA GLN A 625 11.09 3.82 -3.99
C GLN A 625 12.49 3.18 -4.06
N SER A 626 12.67 2.07 -4.78
CA SER A 626 13.99 1.41 -4.92
C SER A 626 15.13 2.30 -5.45
N LYS A 627 14.83 3.47 -6.03
CA LYS A 627 15.81 4.38 -6.62
C LYS A 627 16.46 5.35 -5.62
N PHE A 628 15.78 5.67 -4.53
CA PHE A 628 16.26 6.70 -3.58
C PHE A 628 15.99 6.36 -2.12
N TYR A 629 15.09 5.41 -1.84
CA TYR A 629 14.58 5.09 -0.53
C TYR A 629 15.29 3.85 0.03
N THR A 630 16.04 4.00 1.12
CA THR A 630 16.75 2.85 1.75
C THR A 630 15.88 2.10 2.76
N GLY A 631 14.94 2.77 3.42
CA GLY A 631 13.89 2.11 4.24
C GLY A 631 14.36 1.38 5.50
N SER A 632 15.58 1.63 5.99
CA SER A 632 16.20 0.94 7.13
C SER A 632 16.03 1.67 8.47
N GLY A 633 15.13 2.65 8.56
CA GLY A 633 14.91 3.42 9.78
C GLY A 633 14.02 2.69 10.80
N TYR A 634 13.84 3.32 11.97
CA TYR A 634 12.87 2.88 12.97
C TYR A 634 11.85 3.98 13.26
N LEU A 635 10.61 3.57 13.46
CA LEU A 635 9.48 4.49 13.63
C LEU A 635 9.53 5.14 15.01
N PHE A 636 9.34 6.46 15.06
CA PHE A 636 9.18 7.15 16.33
C PHE A 636 7.83 6.83 16.98
N THR A 637 7.84 6.00 18.03
CA THR A 637 6.68 5.68 18.86
C THR A 637 6.85 6.30 20.26
N PRO A 638 6.35 7.53 20.50
CA PRO A 638 6.50 8.18 21.80
C PRO A 638 5.66 7.48 22.87
N PHE A 639 6.12 7.53 24.12
CA PHE A 639 5.31 7.13 25.27
C PHE A 639 4.11 8.08 25.40
N SER A 640 2.91 7.57 25.12
CA SER A 640 1.66 8.31 25.22
C SER A 640 0.53 7.43 25.77
N PHE A 641 -0.21 7.94 26.75
CA PHE A 641 -1.33 7.22 27.33
C PHE A 641 -2.48 7.00 26.34
N ASP A 642 -2.66 7.89 25.38
CA ASP A 642 -3.76 7.77 24.42
C ASP A 642 -3.55 6.55 23.50
N VAL A 643 -2.33 6.37 23.00
CA VAL A 643 -1.94 5.23 22.15
C VAL A 643 -2.10 3.91 22.90
N ILE A 644 -1.64 3.86 24.16
CA ILE A 644 -1.72 2.65 24.99
C ILE A 644 -3.17 2.29 25.30
N LEU A 645 -4.01 3.29 25.61
CA LEU A 645 -5.43 3.04 25.87
C LEU A 645 -6.20 2.64 24.61
N GLU A 646 -5.79 3.13 23.44
CA GLU A 646 -6.37 2.75 22.16
C GLU A 646 -6.00 1.31 21.78
N GLN A 647 -4.72 0.94 21.84
CA GLN A 647 -4.26 -0.44 21.61
C GLN A 647 -4.95 -1.43 22.55
N ALA A 648 -5.01 -1.11 23.84
CA ALA A 648 -5.60 -2.00 24.81
C ALA A 648 -7.13 -2.13 24.65
N ARG A 649 -7.81 -1.13 24.05
CA ARG A 649 -9.23 -1.26 23.67
C ARG A 649 -9.43 -2.17 22.46
N ILE A 650 -8.52 -2.11 21.49
CA ILE A 650 -8.55 -3.00 20.32
C ILE A 650 -8.39 -4.46 20.76
N GLU A 651 -7.44 -4.72 21.67
CA GLU A 651 -7.20 -6.07 22.24
C GLU A 651 -8.40 -6.60 23.02
N ASP A 652 -9.13 -5.74 23.74
CA ASP A 652 -10.31 -6.15 24.50
C ASP A 652 -11.54 -6.45 23.62
N GLY A 653 -11.48 -6.12 22.32
CA GLY A 653 -12.59 -6.34 21.39
C GLY A 653 -13.86 -5.56 21.73
N ASP A 654 -13.74 -4.40 22.37
CA ASP A 654 -14.85 -3.54 22.83
C ASP A 654 -15.34 -2.54 21.75
#